data_AF-A0A7U7G828-F1
#
_entry.id   AF-A0A7U7G828-F1
#
_cell.length_a   1.000
_cell.length_b   1.000
_cell.length_c   1.000
_cell.angle_alpha   90.00
_cell.angle_beta   90.00
_cell.angle_gamma   90.00
#
_symmetry.space_group_name_H-M   'P 1'
#
loop_
_entity.id
_entity.type
_entity.pdbx_description
1 polymer ?
#
loop_
_entity_poly.entity_id
_entity_poly.type
_entity_poly.pdbx_seq_one_letter_code
_entity_poly.pdbx_strand_id
1 'polypeptide(L)'
;MISTRVFSVRWLTRFYLLFLLLVLLPIYAAWAQDAGEVVSIQGSAEVLRDGRWQPLRSGEALAPGEIVRTGEGSRAAIQLTSGTQIKLNARSQLELKQIAPPSEGFVPTATQVVQSLLRVLSGEIWVRNSGEALEIQTVPATATIRGTEFNLAVGPGDSAQLAVLNGLVEFSNPQGSVLVAANEQAEVKLGEAPRKSVLLNPLDAVQWSFYYPGLSDPAEGDPSRRADPNSSRYWTQTAQQHLLHGEVAQARQALDRALALDPNDALAYGLRSNIELVQNHTAPARADAERAVAADPSSSAAWLSLSLVKQAEFDLAGALAAARQAVKLDPENAQALIQESSLLFGMGRLREAFKLAQRARKQAPNDAFVNTVWGFLQLARFQIEPARAAFEDAIRQDSTLGLPHLGLGLVLFRHNQTEAAVAEMRKATLLEPQVSLYNSYLGKAFYEVKQDRRAQKYLERAKQLDPHDPTPWLYDAIRLQSINRPIEAVENLQQSLQLNDDRAVYRSRLLLDEDIATREATLAGIYENLGFGQLAQVEATKSLSLDPTNYSAHRFLSDSYAYRPRYEIAQVSELLQAQLLQPININPIQPSQVATNLNILARTGLSTMAFNEYMSLFERDRTQLYVSGTLGNNRTGADKVVVSGVNGPFSYSSSRSLEKLNLINVL
;
A
#
# COMPACT_ATOMS: atom_id res chain seq x y z
N MET A 1 67.40 43.40 12.43
CA MET A 1 66.67 44.34 11.55
C MET A 1 65.21 43.94 11.55
N ILE A 2 64.38 44.70 12.28
CA ILE A 2 62.92 44.61 12.29
C ILE A 2 62.43 45.50 11.15
N SER A 3 61.60 44.98 10.25
CA SER A 3 60.85 45.78 9.29
C SER A 3 59.39 45.32 9.31
N THR A 4 58.59 46.12 9.99
CA THR A 4 57.13 46.07 10.06
C THR A 4 56.52 46.42 8.70
N ARG A 5 55.70 45.53 8.13
CA ARG A 5 54.72 45.89 7.09
C ARG A 5 53.32 45.86 7.67
N VAL A 6 52.73 47.04 7.70
CA VAL A 6 51.32 47.33 7.99
C VAL A 6 50.46 46.67 6.91
N PHE A 7 49.69 45.64 7.26
CA PHE A 7 48.63 45.12 6.39
C PHE A 7 47.33 45.88 6.65
N SER A 8 46.79 46.45 5.58
CA SER A 8 45.65 47.37 5.58
C SER A 8 44.34 46.72 6.05
N VAL A 9 43.69 47.37 7.02
CA VAL A 9 42.35 47.04 7.58
C VAL A 9 41.20 47.07 6.55
N ARG A 10 41.44 47.55 5.32
CA ARG A 10 40.43 47.64 4.24
C ARG A 10 40.05 46.28 3.62
N TRP A 11 40.90 45.25 3.75
CA TRP A 11 40.58 43.92 3.22
C TRP A 11 39.67 43.11 4.15
N LEU A 12 39.87 43.22 5.48
CA LEU A 12 39.02 42.53 6.46
C LEU A 12 37.59 43.07 6.47
N THR A 13 37.39 44.39 6.31
CA THR A 13 36.04 44.98 6.28
C THR A 13 35.27 44.64 5.01
N ARG A 14 35.93 44.53 3.85
CA ARG A 14 35.30 44.04 2.61
C ARG A 14 34.97 42.56 2.66
N PHE A 15 35.81 41.74 3.30
CA PHE A 15 35.53 40.31 3.49
C PHE A 15 34.37 40.09 4.48
N TYR A 16 34.30 40.89 5.56
CA TYR A 16 33.19 40.84 6.51
C TYR A 16 31.87 41.31 5.91
N LEU A 17 31.88 42.35 5.05
CA LEU A 17 30.68 42.82 4.35
C LEU A 17 30.21 41.84 3.27
N LEU A 18 31.12 41.17 2.55
CA LEU A 18 30.77 40.10 1.60
C LEU A 18 30.27 38.83 2.31
N PHE A 19 30.86 38.49 3.46
CA PHE A 19 30.41 37.38 4.29
C PHE A 19 29.06 37.69 4.95
N LEU A 20 28.82 38.92 5.40
CA LEU A 20 27.49 39.34 5.87
C LEU A 20 26.47 39.33 4.73
N LEU A 21 26.84 39.74 3.50
CA LEU A 21 25.96 39.66 2.33
C LEU A 21 25.69 38.21 1.91
N LEU A 22 26.66 37.30 1.99
CA LEU A 22 26.49 35.87 1.70
C LEU A 22 25.74 35.11 2.81
N VAL A 23 25.81 35.59 4.06
CA VAL A 23 25.07 35.03 5.20
C VAL A 23 23.68 35.67 5.36
N LEU A 24 23.44 36.86 4.80
CA LEU A 24 22.12 37.53 4.77
C LEU A 24 21.36 37.37 3.44
N LEU A 25 21.99 36.81 2.39
CA LEU A 25 21.32 36.46 1.13
C LEU A 25 20.47 35.18 1.12
N PRO A 26 20.30 34.41 2.21
CA PRO A 26 19.16 33.51 2.36
C PRO A 26 18.14 34.10 3.34
N ILE A 27 17.77 35.38 3.20
CA ILE A 27 16.56 35.91 3.84
C ILE A 27 15.76 36.66 2.77
N TYR A 28 14.55 36.16 2.52
CA TYR A 28 13.55 36.64 1.55
C TYR A 28 13.68 36.19 0.09
N ALA A 29 13.85 34.89 -0.13
CA ALA A 29 12.82 34.23 -0.94
C ALA A 29 11.74 33.84 0.07
N ALA A 30 10.53 34.36 -0.05
CA ALA A 30 9.39 33.75 0.61
C ALA A 30 9.27 32.34 -0.01
N TRP A 31 9.87 31.35 0.63
CA TRP A 31 9.65 29.96 0.28
C TRP A 31 8.17 29.72 0.57
N ALA A 32 7.34 29.73 -0.47
CA ALA A 32 6.05 29.07 -0.38
C ALA A 32 6.38 27.61 -0.02
N GLN A 33 6.20 27.26 1.26
CA GLN A 33 6.27 25.86 1.67
C GLN A 33 5.09 25.16 1.02
N ASP A 34 5.33 24.06 0.32
CA ASP A 34 4.25 23.26 -0.26
C ASP A 34 3.31 22.79 0.85
N ALA A 35 2.03 23.10 0.71
CA ALA A 35 0.95 22.63 1.56
C ALA A 35 0.62 21.15 1.28
N GLY A 36 0.77 20.72 0.03
CA GLY A 36 0.48 19.37 -0.40
C GLY A 36 0.64 19.16 -1.90
N GLU A 37 0.38 17.95 -2.35
CA GLU A 37 0.41 17.52 -3.76
C GLU A 37 -0.99 17.05 -4.17
N VAL A 38 -1.40 17.37 -5.40
CA VAL A 38 -2.57 16.78 -6.03
C VAL A 38 -2.21 15.40 -6.57
N VAL A 39 -2.78 14.36 -5.98
CA VAL A 39 -2.47 12.96 -6.32
C VAL A 39 -3.26 12.48 -7.53
N SER A 40 -4.53 12.88 -7.64
CA SER A 40 -5.37 12.51 -8.78
C SER A 40 -6.45 13.54 -9.05
N ILE A 41 -6.87 13.63 -10.31
CA ILE A 41 -8.01 14.42 -10.75
C ILE A 41 -8.84 13.56 -11.69
N GLN A 42 -10.14 13.56 -11.46
CA GLN A 42 -11.11 13.03 -12.38
C GLN A 42 -12.09 14.14 -12.77
N GLY A 43 -12.33 14.32 -14.07
CA GLY A 43 -13.10 15.45 -14.57
C GLY A 43 -12.29 16.74 -14.52
N SER A 44 -12.85 17.78 -13.89
CA SER A 44 -12.28 19.13 -13.82
C SER A 44 -12.00 19.55 -12.38
N ALA A 45 -10.81 20.09 -12.15
CA ALA A 45 -10.46 20.77 -10.91
C ALA A 45 -9.65 22.03 -11.23
N GLU A 46 -9.82 23.05 -10.40
CA GLU A 46 -9.16 24.34 -10.54
C GLU A 46 -8.63 24.81 -9.18
N VAL A 47 -7.59 25.62 -9.21
CA VAL A 47 -7.01 26.27 -8.03
C VAL A 47 -7.08 27.79 -8.19
N LEU A 48 -7.46 28.48 -7.12
CA LEU A 48 -7.41 29.93 -7.02
C LEU A 48 -6.00 30.34 -6.60
N ARG A 49 -5.22 30.83 -7.56
CA ARG A 49 -3.85 31.31 -7.36
C ARG A 49 -3.76 32.74 -7.89
N ASP A 50 -3.23 33.66 -7.08
CA ASP A 50 -3.14 35.09 -7.39
C ASP A 50 -4.49 35.73 -7.78
N GLY A 51 -5.57 35.29 -7.13
CA GLY A 51 -6.93 35.78 -7.38
C GLY A 51 -7.55 35.32 -8.71
N ARG A 52 -6.94 34.37 -9.41
CA ARG A 52 -7.46 33.79 -10.66
C ARG A 52 -7.59 32.28 -10.56
N TRP A 53 -8.68 31.75 -11.10
CA TRP A 53 -8.86 30.31 -11.24
C TRP A 53 -7.97 29.80 -12.37
N GLN A 54 -7.19 28.77 -12.07
CA GLN A 54 -6.29 28.10 -13.00
C GLN A 54 -6.60 26.59 -13.00
N PRO A 55 -6.52 25.90 -14.16
CA PRO A 55 -6.75 24.47 -14.22
C PRO A 55 -5.69 23.73 -13.42
N LEU A 56 -6.12 22.82 -12.55
CA LEU A 56 -5.26 22.02 -11.70
C LEU A 56 -4.88 20.72 -12.41
N ARG A 57 -3.67 20.21 -12.20
CA ARG A 57 -3.22 18.93 -12.77
C ARG A 57 -2.74 17.96 -11.68
N SER A 58 -2.82 16.67 -12.00
CA SER A 58 -2.21 15.61 -11.19
C SER A 58 -0.69 15.83 -11.09
N GLY A 59 -0.14 15.67 -9.89
CA GLY A 59 1.27 15.92 -9.56
C GLY A 59 1.61 17.40 -9.27
N GLU A 60 0.65 18.33 -9.35
CA GLU A 60 0.90 19.74 -9.03
C GLU A 60 0.96 19.97 -7.52
N ALA A 61 1.92 20.82 -7.09
CA ALA A 61 2.03 21.26 -5.70
C ALA A 61 1.05 22.40 -5.40
N LEU A 62 0.50 22.36 -4.19
CA LEU A 62 -0.41 23.36 -3.65
C LEU A 62 0.30 24.17 -2.56
N ALA A 63 -0.02 25.45 -2.46
CA ALA A 63 0.54 26.36 -1.47
C ALA A 63 -0.51 26.74 -0.39
N PRO A 64 -0.06 27.12 0.82
CA PRO A 64 -0.96 27.67 1.84
C PRO A 64 -1.71 28.90 1.33
N GLY A 65 -3.00 28.97 1.65
CA GLY A 65 -3.92 30.03 1.21
C GLY A 65 -4.60 29.77 -0.13
N GLU A 66 -4.18 28.76 -0.89
CA GLU A 66 -4.85 28.39 -2.14
C GLU A 66 -6.21 27.74 -1.89
N ILE A 67 -7.15 27.98 -2.81
CA ILE A 67 -8.48 27.37 -2.79
C ILE A 67 -8.58 26.40 -3.97
N VAL A 68 -8.80 25.13 -3.69
CA VAL A 68 -9.06 24.11 -4.69
C VAL A 68 -10.56 23.92 -4.85
N ARG A 69 -11.04 23.83 -6.10
CA ARG A 69 -12.42 23.47 -6.41
C ARG A 69 -12.54 22.33 -7.42
N THR A 70 -13.59 21.54 -7.28
CA THR A 70 -13.97 20.50 -8.24
C THR A 70 -15.24 20.90 -8.98
N GLY A 71 -15.32 20.54 -10.27
CA GLY A 71 -16.50 20.72 -11.09
C GLY A 71 -17.62 19.72 -10.79
N GLU A 72 -18.66 19.73 -11.62
CA GLU A 72 -19.70 18.71 -11.63
C GLU A 72 -19.14 17.36 -12.13
N GLY A 73 -19.59 16.25 -11.55
CA GLY A 73 -19.08 14.90 -11.84
C GLY A 73 -17.56 14.73 -11.65
N SER A 74 -16.91 15.66 -10.94
CA SER A 74 -15.45 15.74 -10.83
C SER A 74 -14.99 15.40 -9.42
N ARG A 75 -13.83 14.74 -9.31
CA ARG A 75 -13.22 14.36 -8.02
C ARG A 75 -11.74 14.73 -8.03
N ALA A 76 -11.18 15.01 -6.87
CA ALA A 76 -9.73 15.22 -6.72
C ALA A 76 -9.22 14.56 -5.45
N ALA A 77 -8.00 14.05 -5.47
CA ALA A 77 -7.30 13.55 -4.29
C ALA A 77 -6.08 14.42 -4.00
N ILE A 78 -5.90 14.81 -2.74
CA ILE A 78 -4.81 15.68 -2.27
C ILE A 78 -4.10 14.99 -1.11
N GLN A 79 -2.78 14.97 -1.16
CA GLN A 79 -1.92 14.53 -0.07
C GLN A 79 -1.19 15.75 0.51
N LEU A 80 -1.55 16.13 1.73
CA LEU A 80 -0.86 17.22 2.43
C LEU A 80 0.52 16.78 2.92
N THR A 81 1.44 17.73 3.08
CA THR A 81 2.79 17.50 3.62
C THR A 81 2.78 17.00 5.07
N SER A 82 1.77 17.39 5.85
CA SER A 82 1.40 16.84 7.18
C SER A 82 1.08 15.34 7.18
N GLY A 83 0.90 14.75 6.00
CA GLY A 83 0.45 13.38 5.85
C GLY A 83 -1.05 13.15 5.97
N THR A 84 -1.83 14.23 6.07
CA THR A 84 -3.28 14.17 5.92
C THR A 84 -3.65 13.89 4.46
N GLN A 85 -4.52 12.91 4.28
CA GLN A 85 -5.08 12.46 3.00
C GLN A 85 -6.47 13.06 2.83
N ILE A 86 -6.77 13.67 1.69
CA ILE A 86 -8.06 14.33 1.42
C ILE A 86 -8.56 13.92 0.05
N LYS A 87 -9.85 13.58 -0.05
CA LYS A 87 -10.56 13.46 -1.32
C LYS A 87 -11.65 14.53 -1.37
N LEU A 88 -11.82 15.16 -2.51
CA LEU A 88 -12.87 16.12 -2.80
C LEU A 88 -13.86 15.46 -3.76
N ASN A 89 -15.14 15.49 -3.38
CA ASN A 89 -16.23 15.08 -4.25
C ASN A 89 -16.59 16.19 -5.26
N ALA A 90 -17.63 16.00 -6.07
CA ALA A 90 -18.13 17.01 -7.00
C ALA A 90 -18.60 18.28 -6.30
N ARG A 91 -18.39 19.44 -6.95
CA ARG A 91 -18.82 20.77 -6.48
C ARG A 91 -18.24 21.16 -5.11
N SER A 92 -17.07 20.63 -4.76
CA SER A 92 -16.39 20.89 -3.51
C SER A 92 -15.43 22.07 -3.62
N GLN A 93 -15.29 22.82 -2.53
CA GLN A 93 -14.33 23.92 -2.41
C GLN A 93 -13.58 23.83 -1.08
N LEU A 94 -12.25 23.74 -1.15
CA LEU A 94 -11.35 23.57 -0.01
C LEU A 94 -10.25 24.64 -0.03
N GLU A 95 -10.14 25.41 1.04
CA GLU A 95 -9.07 26.38 1.26
C GLU A 95 -8.01 25.79 2.21
N LEU A 96 -6.75 25.78 1.76
CA LEU A 96 -5.61 25.28 2.53
C LEU A 96 -4.99 26.39 3.39
N LYS A 97 -5.72 26.91 4.40
CA LYS A 97 -5.30 28.11 5.13
C LYS A 97 -3.90 28.03 5.75
N GLN A 98 -3.63 26.96 6.48
CA GLN A 98 -2.35 26.77 7.15
C GLN A 98 -2.04 25.27 7.23
N ILE A 99 -0.85 24.87 6.81
CA ILE A 99 -0.40 23.49 6.97
C ILE A 99 0.75 23.46 7.95
N ALA A 100 0.62 22.66 9.00
CA ALA A 100 1.69 22.44 9.94
C ALA A 100 2.83 21.67 9.25
N PRO A 101 4.10 21.98 9.54
CA PRO A 101 5.21 21.19 9.02
C PRO A 101 5.10 19.74 9.51
N PRO A 102 5.63 18.76 8.76
CA PRO A 102 5.60 17.37 9.17
C PRO A 102 6.19 17.22 10.57
N SER A 103 5.51 16.47 11.43
CA SER A 103 6.01 16.16 12.77
C SER A 103 7.16 15.14 12.75
N GLU A 104 8.25 15.46 12.05
CA GLU A 104 9.45 14.62 11.94
C GLU A 104 10.59 15.22 12.79
N GLY A 105 10.84 14.61 13.95
CA GLY A 105 11.98 14.94 14.82
C GLY A 105 11.61 15.30 16.26
N PHE A 106 12.65 15.42 17.10
CA PHE A 106 12.54 15.84 18.49
C PHE A 106 12.17 17.32 18.55
N VAL A 107 10.88 17.65 18.70
CA VAL A 107 10.43 19.03 18.90
C VAL A 107 10.69 19.40 20.37
N PRO A 108 11.47 20.45 20.67
CA PRO A 108 11.63 20.94 22.04
C PRO A 108 10.26 21.33 22.60
N THR A 109 10.00 20.95 23.84
CA THR A 109 8.71 20.97 24.55
C THR A 109 8.10 22.37 24.80
N ALA A 110 8.48 23.40 24.05
CA ALA A 110 8.10 24.80 24.31
C ALA A 110 7.62 25.63 23.11
N THR A 111 7.55 25.10 21.88
CA THR A 111 6.94 25.82 20.75
C THR A 111 5.50 25.38 20.54
N GLN A 112 4.57 26.34 20.44
CA GLN A 112 3.15 26.13 20.13
C GLN A 112 2.97 25.02 19.10
N VAL A 113 2.07 24.06 19.38
CA VAL A 113 1.63 23.08 18.39
C VAL A 113 0.99 23.85 17.25
N VAL A 114 1.73 24.08 16.17
CA VAL A 114 1.17 24.66 14.96
C VAL A 114 0.18 23.65 14.41
N GLN A 115 -1.10 24.01 14.42
CA GLN A 115 -2.19 23.16 13.95
C GLN A 115 -2.42 23.41 12.46
N SER A 116 -2.64 22.34 11.69
CA SER A 116 -3.09 22.50 10.32
C SER A 116 -4.53 23.02 10.34
N LEU A 117 -4.83 24.05 9.56
CA LEU A 117 -6.14 24.65 9.43
C LEU A 117 -6.60 24.58 7.98
N LEU A 118 -7.76 23.96 7.77
CA LEU A 118 -8.44 23.88 6.49
C LEU A 118 -9.80 24.55 6.59
N ARG A 119 -10.34 25.02 5.46
CA ARG A 119 -11.72 25.50 5.41
C ARG A 119 -12.48 24.88 4.24
N VAL A 120 -13.61 24.25 4.55
CA VAL A 120 -14.52 23.70 3.54
C VAL A 120 -15.62 24.72 3.30
N LEU A 121 -15.66 25.25 2.07
CA LEU A 121 -16.61 26.28 1.68
C LEU A 121 -17.90 25.69 1.11
N SER A 122 -17.81 24.55 0.41
CA SER A 122 -18.95 23.84 -0.16
C SER A 122 -18.59 22.40 -0.50
N GLY A 123 -19.62 21.57 -0.72
CA GLY A 123 -19.49 20.21 -1.21
C GLY A 123 -19.04 19.23 -0.14
N GLU A 124 -18.50 18.10 -0.56
CA GLU A 124 -18.18 16.97 0.30
C GLU A 124 -16.70 16.60 0.19
N ILE A 125 -16.09 16.30 1.35
CA ILE A 125 -14.71 15.83 1.45
C ILE A 125 -14.61 14.61 2.36
N TRP A 126 -13.74 13.69 1.97
CA TRP A 126 -13.26 12.62 2.83
C TRP A 126 -11.87 12.97 3.31
N VAL A 127 -11.59 12.76 4.60
CA VAL A 127 -10.32 13.11 5.22
C VAL A 127 -9.82 11.94 6.08
N ARG A 128 -8.56 11.57 5.89
CA ARG A 128 -7.82 10.69 6.80
C ARG A 128 -6.60 11.43 7.35
N ASN A 129 -6.59 11.62 8.66
CA ASN A 129 -5.51 12.27 9.37
C ASN A 129 -4.60 11.24 10.08
N SER A 130 -3.29 11.46 9.97
CA SER A 130 -2.28 10.52 10.45
C SER A 130 -1.88 10.71 11.92
N GLY A 131 -2.55 11.59 12.68
CA GLY A 131 -2.29 11.83 14.12
C GLY A 131 -1.84 13.26 14.45
N GLU A 132 -1.70 14.10 13.43
CA GLU A 132 -1.35 15.52 13.57
C GLU A 132 -2.58 16.37 13.91
N ALA A 133 -2.40 17.45 14.66
CA ALA A 133 -3.48 18.35 15.01
C ALA A 133 -4.05 19.01 13.73
N LEU A 134 -5.34 18.82 13.49
CA LEU A 134 -6.05 19.35 12.33
C LEU A 134 -7.34 20.03 12.78
N GLU A 135 -7.56 21.25 12.32
CA GLU A 135 -8.83 21.96 12.43
C GLU A 135 -9.43 22.13 11.04
N ILE A 136 -10.71 21.82 10.90
CA ILE A 136 -11.47 22.08 9.69
C ILE A 136 -12.64 23.01 10.01
N GLN A 137 -12.64 24.18 9.39
CA GLN A 137 -13.70 25.16 9.53
C GLN A 137 -14.73 25.00 8.40
N THR A 138 -16.00 25.02 8.77
CA THR A 138 -17.13 25.19 7.84
C THR A 138 -17.88 26.47 8.19
N VAL A 139 -18.90 26.84 7.42
CA VAL A 139 -19.75 27.99 7.75
C VAL A 139 -20.48 27.80 9.10
N PRO A 140 -21.16 26.67 9.37
CA PRO A 140 -21.92 26.52 10.61
C PRO A 140 -21.14 25.98 11.82
N ALA A 141 -19.96 25.36 11.63
CA ALA A 141 -19.22 24.71 12.72
C ALA A 141 -17.74 24.41 12.39
N THR A 142 -16.98 24.09 13.44
CA THR A 142 -15.58 23.69 13.37
C THR A 142 -15.43 22.23 13.83
N ALA A 143 -14.63 21.46 13.08
CA ALA A 143 -14.23 20.11 13.43
C ALA A 143 -12.77 20.09 13.89
N THR A 144 -12.51 19.65 15.12
CA THR A 144 -11.14 19.49 15.65
C THR A 144 -10.78 18.02 15.74
N ILE A 145 -9.62 17.67 15.18
CA ILE A 145 -9.27 16.30 14.81
C ILE A 145 -7.86 15.95 15.29
N ARG A 146 -7.71 14.69 15.75
CA ARG A 146 -6.42 14.05 15.90
C ARG A 146 -6.49 12.56 15.57
N GLY A 147 -5.89 12.17 14.45
CA GLY A 147 -5.76 10.76 14.09
C GLY A 147 -7.08 10.07 13.71
N THR A 148 -7.95 10.76 12.97
CA THR A 148 -9.28 10.25 12.59
C THR A 148 -9.45 10.07 11.08
N GLU A 149 -10.46 9.29 10.70
CA GLU A 149 -10.98 9.16 9.34
C GLU A 149 -12.46 9.51 9.35
N PHE A 150 -12.87 10.46 8.50
CA PHE A 150 -14.25 10.97 8.49
C PHE A 150 -14.62 11.56 7.13
N ASN A 151 -15.92 11.73 6.93
CA ASN A 151 -16.51 12.45 5.81
C ASN A 151 -17.20 13.72 6.32
N LEU A 152 -17.01 14.84 5.61
CA LEU A 152 -17.60 16.13 5.94
C LEU A 152 -18.26 16.72 4.70
N ALA A 153 -19.56 16.94 4.78
CA ALA A 153 -20.36 17.54 3.71
C ALA A 153 -20.90 18.89 4.16
N VAL A 154 -20.78 19.90 3.31
CA VAL A 154 -21.39 21.23 3.44
C VAL A 154 -22.46 21.37 2.37
N GLY A 155 -23.71 21.27 2.81
CA GLY A 155 -24.89 21.28 1.96
C GLY A 155 -25.47 22.69 1.75
N PRO A 156 -26.49 22.81 0.88
CA PRO A 156 -27.21 24.07 0.69
C PRO A 156 -27.82 24.59 2.00
N GLY A 157 -27.86 25.92 2.16
CA GLY A 157 -28.38 26.58 3.36
C GLY A 157 -27.42 26.58 4.56
N ASP A 158 -26.11 26.55 4.31
CA ASP A 158 -25.05 26.58 5.33
C ASP A 158 -25.24 25.49 6.40
N SER A 159 -25.61 24.29 5.96
CA SER A 159 -25.67 23.10 6.79
C SER A 159 -24.39 22.27 6.63
N ALA A 160 -23.97 21.61 7.70
CA ALA A 160 -22.83 20.70 7.67
C ALA A 160 -23.20 19.36 8.32
N GLN A 161 -22.71 18.29 7.71
CA GLN A 161 -22.89 16.91 8.16
C GLN A 161 -21.51 16.26 8.26
N LEU A 162 -21.22 15.67 9.42
CA LEU A 162 -19.96 15.01 9.75
C LEU A 162 -20.25 13.56 10.08
N ALA A 163 -19.65 12.63 9.34
CA ALA A 163 -19.72 11.19 9.60
C ALA A 163 -18.32 10.65 9.93
N VAL A 164 -18.12 10.06 11.11
CA VAL A 164 -16.80 9.58 11.56
C VAL A 164 -16.69 8.07 11.31
N LEU A 165 -15.71 7.67 10.49
CA LEU A 165 -15.45 6.26 10.18
C LEU A 165 -14.53 5.63 11.23
N ASN A 166 -13.53 6.38 11.69
CA ASN A 166 -12.59 5.92 12.70
C ASN A 166 -12.07 7.10 13.54
N GLY A 167 -11.89 6.87 14.83
CA GLY A 167 -11.39 7.85 15.78
C GLY A 167 -12.51 8.67 16.43
N LEU A 168 -12.19 9.90 16.83
CA LEU A 168 -13.06 10.80 17.57
C LEU A 168 -12.87 12.23 17.09
N VAL A 169 -13.95 12.90 16.70
CA VAL A 169 -13.94 14.29 16.23
C VAL A 169 -14.79 15.14 17.16
N GLU A 170 -14.25 16.27 17.60
CA GLU A 170 -15.05 17.30 18.26
C GLU A 170 -15.68 18.21 17.20
N PHE A 171 -17.00 18.29 17.18
CA PHE A 171 -17.76 19.15 16.26
C PHE A 171 -18.49 20.22 17.04
N SER A 172 -18.08 21.47 16.87
CA SER A 172 -18.48 22.56 17.76
C SER A 172 -18.76 23.87 17.03
N ASN A 173 -19.60 24.69 17.65
CA ASN A 173 -19.83 26.09 17.30
C ASN A 173 -20.18 26.89 18.57
N PRO A 174 -20.42 28.21 18.50
CA PRO A 174 -20.76 29.00 19.68
C PRO A 174 -22.02 28.56 20.43
N GLN A 175 -22.92 27.81 19.80
CA GLN A 175 -24.18 27.32 20.36
C GLN A 175 -24.02 25.99 21.11
N GLY A 176 -22.97 25.21 20.83
CA GLY A 176 -22.69 23.95 21.53
C GLY A 176 -21.58 23.12 20.89
N SER A 177 -21.20 22.03 21.55
CA SER A 177 -20.20 21.06 21.07
C SER A 177 -20.72 19.63 21.23
N VAL A 178 -20.34 18.75 20.31
CA VAL A 178 -20.62 17.33 20.35
C VAL A 178 -19.38 16.53 19.94
N LEU A 179 -19.08 15.46 20.69
CA LEU A 179 -18.02 14.52 20.36
C LEU A 179 -18.59 13.39 19.51
N VAL A 180 -18.12 13.25 18.26
CA VAL A 180 -18.58 12.25 17.29
C VAL A 180 -17.54 11.13 17.20
N ALA A 181 -17.90 9.94 17.67
CA ALA A 181 -17.05 8.76 17.67
C ALA A 181 -17.20 7.94 16.38
N ALA A 182 -16.36 6.91 16.20
CA ALA A 182 -16.46 5.98 15.09
C ALA A 182 -17.88 5.40 14.94
N ASN A 183 -18.37 5.38 13.71
CA ASN A 183 -19.71 4.96 13.30
C ASN A 183 -20.85 5.87 13.79
N GLU A 184 -20.53 7.09 14.24
CA GLU A 184 -21.51 8.12 14.55
C GLU A 184 -21.51 9.23 13.50
N GLN A 185 -22.62 9.97 13.45
CA GLN A 185 -22.77 11.16 12.63
C GLN A 185 -23.24 12.34 13.50
N ALA A 186 -22.92 13.55 13.07
CA ALA A 186 -23.52 14.77 13.56
C ALA A 186 -23.91 15.72 12.42
N GLU A 187 -24.94 16.51 12.67
CA GLU A 187 -25.46 17.52 11.75
C GLU A 187 -25.61 18.85 12.48
N VAL A 188 -25.44 19.92 11.72
CA VAL A 188 -25.63 21.29 12.19
C VAL A 188 -26.16 22.17 11.07
N LYS A 189 -27.08 23.06 11.42
CA LYS A 189 -27.51 24.17 10.58
C LYS A 189 -27.00 25.48 11.16
N LEU A 190 -26.78 26.48 10.31
CA LEU A 190 -26.32 27.79 10.74
C LEU A 190 -27.19 28.34 11.88
N GLY A 191 -26.55 28.66 13.01
CA GLY A 191 -27.22 29.22 14.20
C GLY A 191 -27.81 28.20 15.17
N GLU A 192 -27.74 26.90 14.89
CA GLU A 192 -28.17 25.83 15.80
C GLU A 192 -26.96 25.12 16.44
N ALA A 193 -27.14 24.48 17.60
CA ALA A 193 -26.12 23.63 18.19
C ALA A 193 -25.99 22.30 17.40
N PRO A 194 -24.77 21.76 17.21
CA PRO A 194 -24.57 20.45 16.58
C PRO A 194 -25.30 19.33 17.31
N ARG A 195 -25.89 18.39 16.56
CA ARG A 195 -26.65 17.26 17.11
C ARG A 195 -26.18 15.94 16.50
N LYS A 196 -26.05 14.90 17.32
CA LYS A 196 -25.78 13.55 16.80
C LYS A 196 -26.98 13.00 16.06
N SER A 197 -26.71 12.27 14.99
CA SER A 197 -27.65 11.40 14.30
C SER A 197 -27.03 10.01 14.12
N VAL A 198 -27.89 9.02 13.86
CA VAL A 198 -27.46 7.62 13.71
C VAL A 198 -27.02 7.39 12.27
N LEU A 199 -25.78 6.94 12.09
CA LEU A 199 -25.27 6.46 10.82
C LEU A 199 -25.48 4.94 10.76
N LEU A 200 -26.43 4.48 9.95
CA LEU A 200 -26.78 3.05 9.88
C LEU A 200 -25.65 2.21 9.29
N ASN A 201 -25.00 2.70 8.23
CA ASN A 201 -23.83 2.08 7.63
C ASN A 201 -22.77 3.16 7.29
N PRO A 202 -21.61 3.15 7.97
CA PRO A 202 -20.55 4.13 7.74
C PRO A 202 -20.00 4.15 6.31
N LEU A 203 -20.02 3.01 5.60
CA LEU A 203 -19.55 2.94 4.22
C LEU A 203 -20.44 3.74 3.25
N ASP A 204 -21.72 3.92 3.59
CA ASP A 204 -22.67 4.69 2.76
C ASP A 204 -22.25 6.15 2.60
N ALA A 205 -21.65 6.73 3.65
CA ALA A 205 -21.17 8.11 3.64
C ALA A 205 -19.94 8.32 2.73
N VAL A 206 -19.28 7.25 2.29
CA VAL A 206 -18.01 7.32 1.54
C VAL A 206 -17.99 6.48 0.27
N GLN A 207 -19.14 5.96 -0.19
CA GLN A 207 -19.22 5.13 -1.39
C GLN A 207 -18.66 5.84 -2.63
N TRP A 208 -18.82 7.16 -2.70
CA TRP A 208 -18.29 8.02 -3.77
C TRP A 208 -16.76 8.04 -3.79
N SER A 209 -16.09 7.62 -2.72
CA SER A 209 -14.64 7.54 -2.66
C SER A 209 -14.08 6.25 -3.26
N PHE A 210 -14.91 5.30 -3.69
CA PHE A 210 -14.43 4.03 -4.25
C PHE A 210 -14.26 4.09 -5.77
N TYR A 211 -13.44 3.17 -6.28
CA TYR A 211 -13.29 2.90 -7.71
C TYR A 211 -14.25 1.78 -8.12
N TYR A 212 -15.02 2.00 -9.18
CA TYR A 212 -15.99 1.03 -9.71
C TYR A 212 -15.56 0.60 -11.12
N PRO A 213 -15.18 -0.68 -11.33
CA PRO A 213 -14.73 -1.15 -12.65
C PRO A 213 -15.90 -1.16 -13.63
N GLY A 214 -15.70 -0.53 -14.80
CA GLY A 214 -16.66 -0.56 -15.89
C GLY A 214 -16.73 -1.91 -16.59
N LEU A 215 -17.84 -2.17 -17.27
CA LEU A 215 -18.01 -3.30 -18.18
C LEU A 215 -18.18 -2.76 -19.60
N SER A 216 -17.55 -3.40 -20.57
CA SER A 216 -17.72 -3.10 -22.00
C SER A 216 -18.27 -4.34 -22.71
N ASP A 217 -19.30 -4.15 -23.53
CA ASP A 217 -19.90 -5.21 -24.35
C ASP A 217 -19.78 -4.83 -25.85
N PRO A 218 -19.13 -5.65 -26.69
CA PRO A 218 -19.03 -5.42 -28.14
C PRO A 218 -20.37 -5.35 -28.87
N ALA A 219 -21.47 -5.82 -28.27
CA ALA A 219 -22.84 -5.64 -28.77
C ALA A 219 -23.27 -4.16 -28.80
N GLU A 220 -22.37 -3.22 -28.49
CA GLU A 220 -22.49 -1.77 -28.57
C GLU A 220 -22.79 -1.17 -29.98
N GLY A 221 -23.10 -2.00 -30.99
CA GLY A 221 -23.44 -1.60 -32.35
C GLY A 221 -24.86 -1.06 -32.51
N ASP A 222 -25.07 0.22 -32.18
CA ASP A 222 -25.92 1.20 -32.90
C ASP A 222 -26.00 2.50 -32.08
N PRO A 223 -25.37 3.62 -32.51
CA PRO A 223 -25.41 4.90 -31.82
C PRO A 223 -26.81 5.53 -31.71
N SER A 224 -27.72 5.19 -32.63
CA SER A 224 -29.05 5.83 -32.71
C SER A 224 -30.00 5.39 -31.58
N ARG A 225 -29.79 4.20 -31.02
CA ARG A 225 -30.52 3.69 -29.84
C ARG A 225 -29.93 4.13 -28.50
N ARG A 226 -28.78 4.83 -28.50
CA ARG A 226 -28.10 5.33 -27.29
C ARG A 226 -28.77 6.56 -26.67
N ALA A 227 -29.77 7.15 -27.31
CA ALA A 227 -30.42 8.39 -26.86
C ALA A 227 -31.92 8.23 -26.56
N ASP A 228 -32.48 7.02 -26.66
CA ASP A 228 -33.90 6.77 -26.38
C ASP A 228 -34.13 6.49 -24.89
N PRO A 229 -34.79 7.38 -24.12
CA PRO A 229 -35.05 7.17 -22.70
C PRO A 229 -35.99 5.99 -22.38
N ASN A 230 -36.62 5.38 -23.40
CA ASN A 230 -37.43 4.17 -23.24
C ASN A 230 -36.65 2.88 -23.49
N SER A 231 -35.37 2.96 -23.83
CA SER A 231 -34.49 1.81 -24.01
C SER A 231 -33.79 1.46 -22.71
N SER A 232 -33.77 0.18 -22.32
CA SER A 232 -32.97 -0.30 -21.17
C SER A 232 -31.50 0.11 -21.30
N ARG A 233 -30.95 -0.04 -22.52
CA ARG A 233 -29.56 0.29 -22.85
C ARG A 233 -29.18 1.74 -22.57
N TYR A 234 -30.10 2.70 -22.78
CA TYR A 234 -29.85 4.10 -22.45
C TYR A 234 -29.53 4.24 -20.96
N TRP A 235 -30.39 3.66 -20.11
CA TRP A 235 -30.24 3.71 -18.66
C TRP A 235 -29.03 2.92 -18.15
N THR A 236 -28.70 1.78 -18.77
CA THR A 236 -27.48 1.02 -18.45
C THR A 236 -26.22 1.83 -18.75
N GLN A 237 -26.18 2.58 -19.86
CA GLN A 237 -25.07 3.48 -20.19
C GLN A 237 -25.03 4.70 -19.25
N THR A 238 -26.19 5.29 -18.93
CA THR A 238 -26.29 6.37 -17.93
C THR A 238 -25.75 5.91 -16.57
N ALA A 239 -26.07 4.69 -16.15
CA ALA A 239 -25.52 4.11 -14.92
C ALA A 239 -24.00 4.01 -14.96
N GLN A 240 -23.43 3.53 -16.08
CA GLN A 240 -21.98 3.46 -16.25
C GLN A 240 -21.31 4.83 -16.17
N GLN A 241 -21.91 5.87 -16.77
CA GLN A 241 -21.41 7.24 -16.67
C GLN A 241 -21.47 7.78 -15.23
N HIS A 242 -22.57 7.52 -14.52
CA HIS A 242 -22.68 7.86 -13.10
C HIS A 242 -21.61 7.15 -12.27
N LEU A 243 -21.33 5.87 -12.53
CA LEU A 243 -20.26 5.13 -11.84
C LEU A 243 -18.87 5.71 -12.12
N LEU A 244 -18.59 6.11 -13.35
CA LEU A 244 -17.36 6.85 -13.66
C LEU A 244 -17.26 8.10 -12.78
N HIS A 245 -18.33 8.89 -12.64
CA HIS A 245 -18.33 10.07 -11.78
C HIS A 245 -18.42 9.79 -10.26
N GLY A 246 -18.51 8.52 -9.83
CA GLY A 246 -18.68 8.15 -8.42
C GLY A 246 -20.10 8.40 -7.87
N GLU A 247 -21.07 8.65 -8.74
CA GLU A 247 -22.48 8.95 -8.44
C GLU A 247 -23.29 7.65 -8.28
N VAL A 248 -22.93 6.85 -7.26
CA VAL A 248 -23.42 5.48 -7.10
C VAL A 248 -24.94 5.41 -6.91
N ALA A 249 -25.54 6.37 -6.19
CA ALA A 249 -26.97 6.41 -5.97
C ALA A 249 -27.74 6.63 -7.28
N GLN A 250 -27.27 7.57 -8.12
CA GLN A 250 -27.83 7.84 -9.44
C GLN A 250 -27.61 6.64 -10.38
N ALA A 251 -26.45 5.99 -10.32
CA ALA A 251 -26.19 4.77 -11.07
C ALA A 251 -27.19 3.67 -10.73
N ARG A 252 -27.48 3.43 -9.45
CA ARG A 252 -28.47 2.44 -9.01
C ARG A 252 -29.87 2.76 -9.53
N GLN A 253 -30.30 4.01 -9.44
CA GLN A 253 -31.60 4.43 -9.98
C GLN A 253 -31.70 4.20 -11.49
N ALA A 254 -30.63 4.48 -12.23
CA ALA A 254 -30.57 4.21 -13.66
C ALA A 254 -30.62 2.69 -13.95
N LEU A 255 -29.90 1.85 -13.19
CA LEU A 255 -29.98 0.39 -13.33
C LEU A 255 -31.37 -0.17 -13.01
N ASP A 256 -32.02 0.33 -11.96
CA ASP A 256 -33.40 -0.06 -11.63
C ASP A 256 -34.37 0.31 -12.75
N ARG A 257 -34.16 1.47 -13.38
CA ARG A 257 -34.94 1.89 -14.54
C ARG A 257 -34.67 1.02 -15.77
N ALA A 258 -33.41 0.67 -16.02
CA ALA A 258 -33.01 -0.25 -17.09
C ALA A 258 -33.73 -1.60 -16.92
N LEU A 259 -33.62 -2.21 -15.74
CA LEU A 259 -34.22 -3.50 -15.41
C LEU A 259 -35.76 -3.48 -15.38
N ALA A 260 -36.37 -2.32 -15.14
CA ALA A 260 -37.82 -2.16 -15.28
C ALA A 260 -38.28 -2.13 -16.75
N LEU A 261 -37.42 -1.67 -17.67
CA LEU A 261 -37.69 -1.64 -19.11
C LEU A 261 -37.36 -2.99 -19.77
N ASP A 262 -36.26 -3.62 -19.36
CA ASP A 262 -35.87 -4.96 -19.78
C ASP A 262 -35.39 -5.80 -18.57
N PRO A 263 -36.25 -6.69 -18.04
CA PRO A 263 -35.90 -7.58 -16.93
C PRO A 263 -34.79 -8.59 -17.22
N ASN A 264 -34.34 -8.70 -18.48
CA ASN A 264 -33.26 -9.58 -18.94
C ASN A 264 -32.05 -8.78 -19.49
N ASP A 265 -31.87 -7.51 -19.10
CA ASP A 265 -30.66 -6.77 -19.43
C ASP A 265 -29.46 -7.32 -18.63
N ALA A 266 -28.66 -8.18 -19.27
CA ALA A 266 -27.50 -8.83 -18.67
C ALA A 266 -26.43 -7.84 -18.21
N LEU A 267 -26.23 -6.76 -18.96
CA LEU A 267 -25.23 -5.73 -18.62
C LEU A 267 -25.67 -4.92 -17.40
N ALA A 268 -26.97 -4.63 -17.27
CA ALA A 268 -27.50 -3.96 -16.08
C ALA A 268 -27.30 -4.79 -14.80
N TYR A 269 -27.58 -6.09 -14.84
CA TYR A 269 -27.26 -7.00 -13.73
C TYR A 269 -25.75 -7.07 -13.46
N GLY A 270 -24.91 -7.16 -14.50
CA GLY A 270 -23.46 -7.17 -14.34
C GLY A 270 -22.90 -5.91 -13.67
N LEU A 271 -23.39 -4.73 -14.07
CA LEU A 271 -23.01 -3.47 -13.45
C LEU A 271 -23.51 -3.37 -12.01
N ARG A 272 -24.75 -3.78 -11.71
CA ARG A 272 -25.26 -3.80 -10.33
C ARG A 272 -24.46 -4.73 -9.45
N SER A 273 -24.13 -5.92 -9.95
CA SER A 273 -23.21 -6.87 -9.30
C SER A 273 -21.88 -6.23 -8.94
N ASN A 274 -21.26 -5.48 -9.87
CA ASN A 274 -19.98 -4.81 -9.60
C ASN A 274 -20.10 -3.74 -8.51
N ILE A 275 -21.22 -2.99 -8.45
CA ILE A 275 -21.49 -2.03 -7.37
C ILE A 275 -21.58 -2.76 -6.03
N GLU A 276 -22.38 -3.83 -5.95
CA GLU A 276 -22.52 -4.61 -4.72
C GLU A 276 -21.18 -5.21 -4.27
N LEU A 277 -20.36 -5.67 -5.22
CA LEU A 277 -19.04 -6.22 -4.95
C LEU A 277 -18.10 -5.19 -4.29
N VAL A 278 -18.02 -3.98 -4.86
CA VAL A 278 -17.19 -2.88 -4.32
C VAL A 278 -17.68 -2.45 -2.93
N GLN A 279 -18.97 -2.60 -2.65
CA GLN A 279 -19.57 -2.31 -1.35
C GLN A 279 -19.50 -3.50 -0.36
N ASN A 280 -18.82 -4.58 -0.75
CA ASN A 280 -18.68 -5.80 0.04
C ASN A 280 -20.01 -6.51 0.35
N HIS A 281 -21.02 -6.31 -0.50
CA HIS A 281 -22.29 -7.02 -0.47
C HIS A 281 -22.23 -8.27 -1.36
N THR A 282 -21.44 -9.25 -0.95
CA THR A 282 -21.08 -10.41 -1.79
C THR A 282 -22.28 -11.27 -2.20
N ALA A 283 -23.26 -11.48 -1.31
CA ALA A 283 -24.44 -12.29 -1.63
C ALA A 283 -25.36 -11.64 -2.69
N PRO A 284 -25.75 -10.35 -2.57
CA PRO A 284 -26.41 -9.62 -3.66
C PRO A 284 -25.60 -9.62 -4.96
N ALA A 285 -24.28 -9.39 -4.88
CA ALA A 285 -23.40 -9.40 -6.06
C ALA A 285 -23.47 -10.75 -6.79
N ARG A 286 -23.40 -11.87 -6.08
CA ARG A 286 -23.55 -13.22 -6.66
C ARG A 286 -24.88 -13.41 -7.36
N ALA A 287 -25.97 -13.04 -6.70
CA ALA A 287 -27.31 -13.20 -7.28
C ALA A 287 -27.42 -12.43 -8.60
N ASP A 288 -26.91 -11.20 -8.66
CA ASP A 288 -26.91 -10.38 -9.88
C ASP A 288 -25.97 -10.92 -10.95
N ALA A 289 -24.76 -11.36 -10.62
CA ALA A 289 -23.85 -11.95 -11.59
C ALA A 289 -24.38 -13.25 -12.21
N GLU A 290 -24.99 -14.13 -11.40
CA GLU A 290 -25.66 -15.33 -11.89
C GLU A 290 -26.87 -14.98 -12.76
N ARG A 291 -27.62 -13.93 -12.40
CA ARG A 291 -28.74 -13.44 -13.20
C ARG A 291 -28.31 -12.83 -14.52
N ALA A 292 -27.18 -12.11 -14.55
CA ALA A 292 -26.57 -11.59 -15.77
C ALA A 292 -26.26 -12.72 -16.76
N VAL A 293 -25.60 -13.79 -16.28
CA VAL A 293 -25.27 -14.96 -17.11
C VAL A 293 -26.52 -15.71 -17.55
N ALA A 294 -27.53 -15.81 -16.69
CA ALA A 294 -28.80 -16.45 -17.06
C ALA A 294 -29.60 -15.64 -18.10
N ALA A 295 -29.49 -14.31 -18.05
CA ALA A 295 -30.16 -13.40 -18.98
C ALA A 295 -29.50 -13.43 -20.37
N ASP A 296 -28.17 -13.44 -20.44
CA ASP A 296 -27.43 -13.69 -21.68
C ASP A 296 -26.20 -14.60 -21.45
N PRO A 297 -26.34 -15.92 -21.70
CA PRO A 297 -25.23 -16.87 -21.57
C PRO A 297 -24.08 -16.64 -22.56
N SER A 298 -24.30 -15.82 -23.60
CA SER A 298 -23.31 -15.48 -24.63
C SER A 298 -22.59 -14.15 -24.36
N SER A 299 -23.01 -13.39 -23.35
CA SER A 299 -22.36 -12.12 -22.99
C SER A 299 -21.03 -12.36 -22.27
N SER A 300 -19.94 -11.92 -22.89
CA SER A 300 -18.60 -11.93 -22.27
C SER A 300 -18.57 -11.10 -20.98
N ALA A 301 -19.28 -9.96 -20.95
CA ALA A 301 -19.36 -9.08 -19.78
C ALA A 301 -20.07 -9.74 -18.59
N ALA A 302 -21.14 -10.50 -18.83
CA ALA A 302 -21.83 -11.25 -17.76
C ALA A 302 -20.92 -12.30 -17.10
N TRP A 303 -20.18 -13.07 -17.91
CA TRP A 303 -19.21 -14.04 -17.40
C TRP A 303 -18.03 -13.37 -16.69
N LEU A 304 -17.63 -12.17 -17.12
CA LEU A 304 -16.61 -11.37 -16.42
C LEU A 304 -17.10 -10.93 -15.04
N SER A 305 -18.32 -10.41 -14.89
CA SER A 305 -18.91 -10.09 -13.58
C SER A 305 -18.96 -11.31 -12.66
N LEU A 306 -19.37 -12.47 -13.17
CA LEU A 306 -19.36 -13.71 -12.39
C LEU A 306 -17.94 -14.11 -11.96
N SER A 307 -16.93 -13.90 -12.81
CA SER A 307 -15.53 -14.12 -12.44
C SER A 307 -15.09 -13.24 -11.26
N LEU A 308 -15.42 -11.94 -11.31
CA LEU A 308 -15.07 -10.98 -10.25
C LEU A 308 -15.75 -11.34 -8.92
N VAL A 309 -17.03 -11.70 -8.94
CA VAL A 309 -17.74 -12.15 -7.73
C VAL A 309 -17.11 -13.41 -7.16
N LYS A 310 -16.89 -14.44 -7.98
CA LYS A 310 -16.28 -15.69 -7.53
C LYS A 310 -14.88 -15.47 -6.97
N GLN A 311 -14.13 -14.50 -7.52
CA GLN A 311 -12.84 -14.12 -7.00
C GLN A 311 -12.94 -13.48 -5.60
N ALA A 312 -13.90 -12.58 -5.37
CA ALA A 312 -14.13 -11.99 -4.05
C ALA A 312 -14.65 -13.01 -3.02
N GLU A 313 -15.29 -14.07 -3.48
CA GLU A 313 -15.72 -15.22 -2.66
C GLU A 313 -14.60 -16.24 -2.41
N PHE A 314 -13.39 -15.94 -2.89
CA PHE A 314 -12.23 -16.82 -2.81
C PHE A 314 -12.40 -18.16 -3.58
N ASP A 315 -13.44 -18.31 -4.41
CA ASP A 315 -13.61 -19.38 -5.39
C ASP A 315 -12.76 -19.11 -6.64
N LEU A 316 -11.44 -19.15 -6.48
CA LEU A 316 -10.51 -18.82 -7.56
C LEU A 316 -10.63 -19.78 -8.76
N ALA A 317 -10.97 -21.04 -8.51
CA ALA A 317 -11.15 -22.03 -9.57
C ALA A 317 -12.39 -21.71 -10.43
N GLY A 318 -13.52 -21.40 -9.78
CA GLY A 318 -14.72 -20.94 -10.45
C GLY A 318 -14.53 -19.57 -11.13
N ALA A 319 -13.79 -18.66 -10.50
CA ALA A 319 -13.44 -17.36 -11.07
C ALA A 319 -12.65 -17.51 -12.38
N LEU A 320 -11.65 -18.40 -12.39
CA LEU A 320 -10.86 -18.69 -13.59
C LEU A 320 -11.69 -19.37 -14.68
N ALA A 321 -12.61 -20.28 -14.30
CA ALA A 321 -13.52 -20.90 -15.24
C ALA A 321 -14.45 -19.87 -15.91
N ALA A 322 -15.01 -18.95 -15.13
CA ALA A 322 -15.85 -17.87 -15.64
C ALA A 322 -15.06 -16.89 -16.54
N ALA A 323 -13.84 -16.49 -16.14
CA ALA A 323 -12.97 -15.64 -16.96
C ALA A 323 -12.63 -16.30 -18.31
N ARG A 324 -12.31 -17.60 -18.31
CA ARG A 324 -12.06 -18.37 -19.54
C ARG A 324 -13.28 -18.42 -20.44
N GLN A 325 -14.46 -18.55 -19.87
CA GLN A 325 -15.69 -18.52 -20.64
C GLN A 325 -15.92 -17.13 -21.25
N ALA A 326 -15.66 -16.05 -20.51
CA ALA A 326 -15.70 -14.68 -21.04
C ALA A 326 -14.72 -14.48 -22.22
N VAL A 327 -13.47 -14.96 -22.09
CA VAL A 327 -12.45 -14.91 -23.15
C VAL A 327 -12.79 -15.82 -24.34
N LYS A 328 -13.49 -16.93 -24.11
CA LYS A 328 -13.94 -17.82 -25.19
C LYS A 328 -15.04 -17.18 -26.02
N LEU A 329 -15.97 -16.47 -25.36
CA LEU A 329 -17.09 -15.78 -25.99
C LEU A 329 -16.61 -14.53 -26.76
N ASP A 330 -15.67 -13.80 -26.18
CA ASP A 330 -14.98 -12.70 -26.86
C ASP A 330 -13.46 -12.80 -26.65
N PRO A 331 -12.73 -13.34 -27.64
CA PRO A 331 -11.27 -13.49 -27.59
C PRO A 331 -10.47 -12.17 -27.63
N GLU A 332 -11.12 -11.04 -27.92
CA GLU A 332 -10.49 -9.73 -28.02
C GLU A 332 -10.87 -8.79 -26.88
N ASN A 333 -11.81 -9.19 -26.01
CA ASN A 333 -12.16 -8.43 -24.80
C ASN A 333 -10.94 -8.27 -23.88
N ALA A 334 -10.37 -7.08 -23.85
CA ALA A 334 -9.19 -6.78 -23.04
C ALA A 334 -9.45 -6.97 -21.53
N GLN A 335 -10.67 -6.68 -21.05
CA GLN A 335 -11.04 -6.84 -19.64
C GLN A 335 -11.16 -8.32 -19.25
N ALA A 336 -11.74 -9.15 -20.11
CA ALA A 336 -11.77 -10.61 -19.88
C ALA A 336 -10.36 -11.22 -19.93
N LEU A 337 -9.54 -10.81 -20.91
CA LEU A 337 -8.16 -11.28 -21.04
C LEU A 337 -7.30 -10.90 -19.83
N ILE A 338 -7.43 -9.67 -19.33
CA ILE A 338 -6.65 -9.22 -18.19
C ILE A 338 -7.14 -9.84 -16.89
N GLN A 339 -8.44 -10.08 -16.73
CA GLN A 339 -8.97 -10.82 -15.59
C GLN A 339 -8.45 -12.26 -15.56
N GLU A 340 -8.50 -12.98 -16.69
CA GLU A 340 -7.92 -14.33 -16.77
C GLU A 340 -6.41 -14.29 -16.46
N SER A 341 -5.69 -13.33 -17.04
CA SER A 341 -4.27 -13.13 -16.77
C SER A 341 -3.97 -12.90 -15.29
N SER A 342 -4.74 -12.03 -14.63
CA SER A 342 -4.58 -11.71 -13.20
C SER A 342 -4.82 -12.93 -12.32
N LEU A 343 -5.88 -13.70 -12.60
CA LEU A 343 -6.17 -14.95 -11.89
C LEU A 343 -5.05 -15.99 -12.12
N LEU A 344 -4.53 -16.11 -13.35
CA LEU A 344 -3.43 -17.01 -13.65
C LEU A 344 -2.11 -16.59 -13.00
N PHE A 345 -1.84 -15.29 -12.95
CA PHE A 345 -0.69 -14.73 -12.26
C PHE A 345 -0.78 -15.00 -10.76
N GLY A 346 -1.94 -14.69 -10.18
CA GLY A 346 -2.32 -15.08 -8.83
C GLY A 346 -2.47 -16.59 -8.65
N MET A 347 -2.27 -17.43 -9.67
CA MET A 347 -2.15 -18.89 -9.56
C MET A 347 -0.74 -19.40 -9.91
N GLY A 348 0.25 -18.51 -10.04
CA GLY A 348 1.65 -18.87 -10.27
C GLY A 348 1.91 -19.33 -11.71
N ARG A 349 0.89 -19.29 -12.57
CA ARG A 349 0.94 -19.69 -13.98
C ARG A 349 1.48 -18.52 -14.83
N LEU A 350 2.65 -18.01 -14.43
CA LEU A 350 3.28 -16.77 -14.95
C LEU A 350 3.42 -16.77 -16.47
N ARG A 351 3.79 -17.90 -17.07
CA ARG A 351 3.96 -18.02 -18.53
C ARG A 351 2.65 -17.82 -19.30
N GLU A 352 1.54 -18.32 -18.76
CA GLU A 352 0.21 -18.19 -19.38
C GLU A 352 -0.36 -16.79 -19.14
N ALA A 353 -0.26 -16.29 -17.91
CA ALA A 353 -0.62 -14.92 -17.56
C ALA A 353 0.07 -13.90 -18.48
N PHE A 354 1.39 -14.03 -18.66
CA PHE A 354 2.15 -13.13 -19.54
C PHE A 354 1.65 -13.12 -20.99
N LYS A 355 1.28 -14.28 -21.55
CA LYS A 355 0.75 -14.37 -22.93
C LYS A 355 -0.60 -13.67 -23.06
N LEU A 356 -1.48 -13.81 -22.06
CA LEU A 356 -2.79 -13.19 -22.05
C LEU A 356 -2.71 -11.68 -21.82
N ALA A 357 -1.91 -11.23 -20.84
CA ALA A 357 -1.65 -9.80 -20.65
C ALA A 357 -1.02 -9.15 -21.88
N GLN A 358 -0.12 -9.84 -22.58
CA GLN A 358 0.44 -9.34 -23.84
C GLN A 358 -0.65 -9.16 -24.92
N ARG A 359 -1.62 -10.07 -25.00
CA ARG A 359 -2.78 -9.92 -25.90
C ARG A 359 -3.68 -8.77 -25.46
N ALA A 360 -4.03 -8.69 -24.18
CA ALA A 360 -4.84 -7.61 -23.62
C ALA A 360 -4.21 -6.24 -23.94
N ARG A 361 -2.89 -6.09 -23.74
CA ARG A 361 -2.15 -4.85 -24.02
C ARG A 361 -2.09 -4.50 -25.52
N LYS A 362 -2.16 -5.49 -26.42
CA LYS A 362 -2.28 -5.21 -27.86
C LYS A 362 -3.66 -4.65 -28.20
N GLN A 363 -4.71 -5.13 -27.55
CA GLN A 363 -6.08 -4.68 -27.80
C GLN A 363 -6.36 -3.33 -27.12
N ALA A 364 -5.86 -3.13 -25.90
CA ALA A 364 -6.05 -1.92 -25.13
C ALA A 364 -4.70 -1.39 -24.60
N PRO A 365 -3.85 -0.81 -25.47
CA PRO A 365 -2.53 -0.32 -25.07
C PRO A 365 -2.60 0.86 -24.09
N ASN A 366 -3.71 1.59 -24.07
CA ASN A 366 -3.95 2.75 -23.24
C ASN A 366 -4.89 2.47 -22.04
N ASP A 367 -5.11 1.20 -21.71
CA ASP A 367 -5.88 0.82 -20.53
C ASP A 367 -4.98 0.73 -19.30
N ALA A 368 -5.34 1.49 -18.27
CA ALA A 368 -4.52 1.65 -17.07
C ALA A 368 -4.42 0.35 -16.26
N PHE A 369 -5.50 -0.43 -16.17
CA PHE A 369 -5.50 -1.70 -15.44
C PHE A 369 -4.69 -2.77 -16.20
N VAL A 370 -4.80 -2.80 -17.53
CA VAL A 370 -3.96 -3.66 -18.38
C VAL A 370 -2.47 -3.35 -18.20
N ASN A 371 -2.07 -2.08 -18.21
CA ASN A 371 -0.69 -1.68 -17.99
C ASN A 371 -0.23 -1.95 -16.53
N THR A 372 -1.13 -1.85 -15.55
CA THR A 372 -0.86 -2.21 -14.15
C THR A 372 -0.49 -3.68 -14.00
N VAL A 373 -1.34 -4.59 -14.49
CA VAL A 373 -1.08 -6.04 -14.44
C VAL A 373 0.17 -6.41 -15.24
N TRP A 374 0.39 -5.75 -16.38
CA TRP A 374 1.64 -5.89 -17.14
C TRP A 374 2.87 -5.50 -16.30
N GLY A 375 2.82 -4.41 -15.55
CA GLY A 375 3.88 -3.97 -14.64
C GLY A 375 4.22 -5.03 -13.58
N PHE A 376 3.22 -5.62 -12.94
CA PHE A 376 3.44 -6.71 -11.97
C PHE A 376 4.04 -7.97 -12.61
N LEU A 377 3.60 -8.33 -13.82
CA LEU A 377 4.18 -9.45 -14.56
C LEU A 377 5.65 -9.21 -14.93
N GLN A 378 6.03 -7.95 -15.20
CA GLN A 378 7.44 -7.58 -15.42
C GLN A 378 8.25 -7.64 -14.12
N LEU A 379 7.70 -7.16 -12.99
CA LEU A 379 8.33 -7.33 -11.68
C LEU A 379 8.57 -8.79 -11.34
N ALA A 380 7.58 -9.66 -11.56
CA ALA A 380 7.69 -11.11 -11.32
C ALA A 380 8.78 -11.78 -12.20
N ARG A 381 9.17 -11.12 -13.30
CA ARG A 381 10.26 -11.55 -14.19
C ARG A 381 11.56 -10.78 -13.95
N PHE A 382 11.65 -10.05 -12.83
CA PHE A 382 12.79 -9.20 -12.45
C PHE A 382 13.14 -8.11 -13.49
N GLN A 383 12.17 -7.70 -14.31
CA GLN A 383 12.33 -6.63 -15.30
C GLN A 383 11.90 -5.30 -14.69
N ILE A 384 12.78 -4.70 -13.87
CA ILE A 384 12.44 -3.55 -13.03
C ILE A 384 12.12 -2.28 -13.84
N GLU A 385 12.95 -1.91 -14.82
CA GLU A 385 12.69 -0.72 -15.65
C GLU A 385 11.44 -0.86 -16.54
N PRO A 386 11.20 -2.00 -17.23
CA PRO A 386 9.93 -2.22 -17.91
C PRO A 386 8.71 -2.20 -16.99
N ALA A 387 8.84 -2.67 -15.75
CA ALA A 387 7.77 -2.58 -14.76
C ALA A 387 7.49 -1.13 -14.37
N ARG A 388 8.53 -0.35 -14.08
CA ARG A 388 8.44 1.08 -13.76
C ARG A 388 7.66 1.83 -14.83
N ALA A 389 8.08 1.68 -16.09
CA ALA A 389 7.46 2.36 -17.23
C ALA A 389 5.97 2.00 -17.35
N ALA A 390 5.60 0.73 -17.12
CA ALA A 390 4.22 0.28 -17.18
C ALA A 390 3.35 0.88 -16.07
N PHE A 391 3.87 1.00 -14.85
CA PHE A 391 3.13 1.67 -13.76
C PHE A 391 2.99 3.17 -14.01
N GLU A 392 4.04 3.83 -14.49
CA GLU A 392 3.97 5.25 -14.86
C GLU A 392 3.00 5.48 -16.04
N ASP A 393 2.95 4.58 -17.03
CA ASP A 393 1.94 4.58 -18.11
C ASP A 393 0.53 4.45 -17.54
N ALA A 394 0.31 3.50 -16.61
CA ALA A 394 -0.98 3.29 -15.98
C ALA A 394 -1.46 4.52 -15.20
N ILE A 395 -0.58 5.14 -14.40
CA ILE A 395 -0.89 6.37 -13.63
C ILE A 395 -1.21 7.54 -14.56
N ARG A 396 -0.51 7.66 -15.70
CA ARG A 396 -0.80 8.70 -16.70
C ARG A 396 -2.17 8.50 -17.36
N GLN A 397 -2.58 7.25 -17.58
CA GLN A 397 -3.85 6.92 -18.22
C GLN A 397 -5.02 7.07 -17.25
N ASP A 398 -4.84 6.62 -16.00
CA ASP A 398 -5.82 6.76 -14.93
C ASP A 398 -5.10 6.97 -13.59
N SER A 399 -5.08 8.23 -13.14
CA SER A 399 -4.51 8.61 -11.85
C SER A 399 -5.35 8.17 -10.65
N THR A 400 -6.54 7.61 -10.86
CA THR A 400 -7.45 7.22 -9.77
C THR A 400 -7.20 5.81 -9.23
N LEU A 401 -6.39 5.00 -9.93
CA LEU A 401 -6.07 3.63 -9.54
C LEU A 401 -4.98 3.58 -8.47
N GLY A 402 -5.25 2.95 -7.32
CA GLY A 402 -4.26 2.78 -6.25
C GLY A 402 -3.20 1.71 -6.55
N LEU A 403 -3.59 0.64 -7.25
CA LEU A 403 -2.74 -0.50 -7.55
C LEU A 403 -1.42 -0.17 -8.29
N PRO A 404 -1.38 0.68 -9.34
CA PRO A 404 -0.12 1.04 -9.99
C PRO A 404 0.82 1.86 -9.08
N HIS A 405 0.29 2.67 -8.15
CA HIS A 405 1.10 3.36 -7.15
C HIS A 405 1.75 2.38 -6.16
N LEU A 406 1.05 1.32 -5.74
CA LEU A 406 1.67 0.24 -4.97
C LEU A 406 2.82 -0.40 -5.77
N GLY A 407 2.57 -0.73 -7.04
CA GLY A 407 3.57 -1.33 -7.94
C GLY A 407 4.81 -0.45 -8.12
N LEU A 408 4.61 0.85 -8.33
CA LEU A 408 5.69 1.83 -8.41
C LEU A 408 6.44 1.95 -7.08
N GLY A 409 5.75 1.95 -5.95
CA GLY A 409 6.38 1.91 -4.63
C GLY A 409 7.32 0.70 -4.45
N LEU A 410 6.89 -0.48 -4.88
CA LEU A 410 7.74 -1.69 -4.85
C LEU A 410 8.99 -1.55 -5.73
N VAL A 411 8.85 -0.97 -6.93
CA VAL A 411 9.99 -0.65 -7.81
C VAL A 411 10.96 0.32 -7.12
N LEU A 412 10.45 1.39 -6.52
CA LEU A 412 11.28 2.41 -5.87
C LEU A 412 12.04 1.86 -4.66
N PHE A 413 11.44 0.92 -3.90
CA PHE A 413 12.13 0.20 -2.83
C PHE A 413 13.35 -0.57 -3.36
N ARG A 414 13.24 -1.25 -4.51
CA ARG A 414 14.36 -1.97 -5.15
C ARG A 414 15.54 -1.04 -5.44
N HIS A 415 15.24 0.17 -5.92
CA HIS A 415 16.24 1.19 -6.24
C HIS A 415 16.74 1.99 -5.03
N ASN A 416 16.43 1.54 -3.81
CA ASN A 416 16.78 2.19 -2.55
C ASN A 416 16.19 3.62 -2.40
N GLN A 417 15.16 3.96 -3.17
CA GLN A 417 14.43 5.24 -3.11
C GLN A 417 13.30 5.16 -2.09
N THR A 418 13.68 4.90 -0.85
CA THR A 418 12.77 4.43 0.22
C THR A 418 11.68 5.45 0.58
N GLU A 419 12.01 6.74 0.67
CA GLU A 419 11.04 7.79 0.98
C GLU A 419 10.02 7.97 -0.14
N ALA A 420 10.49 8.00 -1.39
CA ALA A 420 9.62 8.05 -2.57
C ALA A 420 8.72 6.81 -2.65
N ALA A 421 9.24 5.64 -2.30
CA ALA A 421 8.46 4.40 -2.26
C ALA A 421 7.30 4.46 -1.24
N VAL A 422 7.57 4.96 -0.03
CA VAL A 422 6.53 5.18 0.99
C VAL A 422 5.53 6.21 0.51
N ALA A 423 5.97 7.28 -0.17
CA ALA A 423 5.08 8.29 -0.73
C ALA A 423 4.10 7.69 -1.76
N GLU A 424 4.60 6.87 -2.70
CA GLU A 424 3.74 6.20 -3.69
C GLU A 424 2.77 5.19 -3.03
N MET A 425 3.23 4.39 -2.05
CA MET A 425 2.32 3.50 -1.31
C MET A 425 1.25 4.25 -0.51
N ARG A 426 1.54 5.48 -0.04
CA ARG A 426 0.54 6.36 0.59
C ARG A 426 -0.48 6.88 -0.43
N LYS A 427 -0.07 7.15 -1.67
CA LYS A 427 -1.01 7.49 -2.75
C LYS A 427 -1.99 6.34 -2.97
N ALA A 428 -1.52 5.10 -2.97
CA ALA A 428 -2.40 3.93 -3.07
C ALA A 428 -3.48 3.88 -1.96
N THR A 429 -3.11 4.11 -0.70
CA THR A 429 -4.08 4.12 0.43
C THR A 429 -4.98 5.34 0.47
N LEU A 430 -4.59 6.46 -0.16
CA LEU A 430 -5.44 7.63 -0.37
C LEU A 430 -6.49 7.36 -1.45
N LEU A 431 -6.08 6.76 -2.56
CA LEU A 431 -6.96 6.49 -3.70
C LEU A 431 -8.00 5.42 -3.36
N GLU A 432 -7.57 4.33 -2.72
CA GLU A 432 -8.39 3.17 -2.41
C GLU A 432 -8.27 2.79 -0.91
N PRO A 433 -8.92 3.56 -0.02
CA PRO A 433 -8.71 3.50 1.43
C PRO A 433 -9.18 2.23 2.13
N GLN A 434 -10.06 1.45 1.50
CA GLN A 434 -10.67 0.23 2.07
C GLN A 434 -9.98 -1.06 1.63
N VAL A 435 -8.89 -0.98 0.86
CA VAL A 435 -8.17 -2.18 0.41
C VAL A 435 -7.14 -2.58 1.49
N SER A 436 -7.32 -3.77 2.09
CA SER A 436 -6.39 -4.33 3.09
C SER A 436 -4.95 -4.40 2.56
N LEU A 437 -4.78 -4.89 1.33
CA LEU A 437 -3.48 -5.07 0.68
C LEU A 437 -2.61 -3.81 0.76
N TYR A 438 -3.13 -2.64 0.39
CA TYR A 438 -2.35 -1.40 0.39
C TYR A 438 -1.92 -0.99 1.81
N ASN A 439 -2.79 -1.22 2.80
CA ASN A 439 -2.48 -0.95 4.20
C ASN A 439 -1.41 -1.92 4.74
N SER A 440 -1.47 -3.21 4.37
CA SER A 440 -0.45 -4.21 4.70
C SER A 440 0.93 -3.83 4.16
N TYR A 441 1.02 -3.49 2.87
CA TYR A 441 2.28 -3.11 2.24
C TYR A 441 2.81 -1.76 2.74
N LEU A 442 1.94 -0.78 2.99
CA LEU A 442 2.36 0.48 3.59
C LEU A 442 2.82 0.31 5.05
N GLY A 443 2.17 -0.56 5.83
CA GLY A 443 2.60 -0.94 7.17
C GLY A 443 4.00 -1.57 7.16
N LYS A 444 4.25 -2.49 6.23
CA LYS A 444 5.59 -3.06 6.00
C LYS A 444 6.60 -2.00 5.55
N ALA A 445 6.23 -1.09 4.65
CA ALA A 445 7.08 0.01 4.21
C ALA A 445 7.49 0.93 5.38
N PHE A 446 6.56 1.25 6.30
CA PHE A 446 6.86 2.02 7.51
C PHE A 446 7.80 1.27 8.45
N TYR A 447 7.63 -0.05 8.58
CA TYR A 447 8.58 -0.89 9.32
C TYR A 447 9.99 -0.80 8.72
N GLU A 448 10.09 -0.88 7.39
CA GLU A 448 11.34 -0.79 6.62
C GLU A 448 12.05 0.58 6.73
N VAL A 449 11.31 1.66 7.05
CA VAL A 449 11.88 3.00 7.38
C VAL A 449 11.95 3.27 8.89
N LYS A 450 11.80 2.24 9.73
CA LYS A 450 11.89 2.32 11.20
C LYS A 450 10.84 3.22 11.86
N GLN A 451 9.68 3.40 11.23
CA GLN A 451 8.54 4.14 11.76
C GLN A 451 7.52 3.18 12.39
N ASP A 452 7.92 2.47 13.45
CA ASP A 452 7.16 1.36 14.06
C ASP A 452 5.71 1.73 14.47
N ARG A 453 5.49 2.90 15.07
CA ARG A 453 4.14 3.36 15.44
C ARG A 453 3.20 3.47 14.23
N ARG A 454 3.71 3.95 13.10
CA ARG A 454 2.94 4.03 11.84
C ARG A 454 2.75 2.63 11.25
N ALA A 455 3.79 1.80 11.26
CA ALA A 455 3.71 0.41 10.83
C ALA A 455 2.57 -0.33 11.54
N GLN A 456 2.55 -0.31 12.88
CA GLN A 456 1.49 -0.92 13.68
C GLN A 456 0.11 -0.37 13.31
N LYS A 457 -0.05 0.95 13.20
CA LYS A 457 -1.33 1.59 12.85
C LYS A 457 -1.91 1.05 11.53
N TYR A 458 -1.09 0.98 10.48
CA TYR A 458 -1.56 0.52 9.17
C TYR A 458 -1.77 -1.00 9.11
N LEU A 459 -0.97 -1.79 9.85
CA LEU A 459 -1.17 -3.24 9.96
C LEU A 459 -2.46 -3.59 10.71
N GLU A 460 -2.75 -2.90 11.82
CA GLU A 460 -4.02 -3.07 12.54
C GLU A 460 -5.22 -2.69 11.66
N ARG A 461 -5.09 -1.61 10.86
CA ARG A 461 -6.14 -1.24 9.92
C ARG A 461 -6.35 -2.32 8.85
N ALA A 462 -5.28 -2.90 8.30
CA ALA A 462 -5.40 -3.98 7.33
C ALA A 462 -6.15 -5.19 7.91
N LYS A 463 -5.82 -5.63 9.13
CA LYS A 463 -6.54 -6.71 9.84
C LYS A 463 -8.04 -6.41 10.03
N GLN A 464 -8.39 -5.14 10.25
CA GLN A 464 -9.80 -4.71 10.37
C GLN A 464 -10.53 -4.69 9.04
N LEU A 465 -9.84 -4.30 7.96
CA LEU A 465 -10.41 -4.20 6.61
C LEU A 465 -10.69 -5.60 6.03
N ASP A 466 -9.76 -6.53 6.23
CA ASP A 466 -9.92 -7.92 5.85
C ASP A 466 -9.41 -8.84 6.97
N PRO A 467 -10.31 -9.33 7.84
CA PRO A 467 -9.96 -10.26 8.90
C PRO A 467 -9.39 -11.61 8.40
N HIS A 468 -9.63 -11.95 7.13
CA HIS A 468 -9.18 -13.21 6.53
C HIS A 468 -7.87 -13.05 5.73
N ASP A 469 -7.34 -11.83 5.58
CA ASP A 469 -6.05 -11.62 4.93
C ASP A 469 -4.91 -12.07 5.85
N PRO A 470 -4.09 -13.09 5.49
CA PRO A 470 -2.97 -13.53 6.31
C PRO A 470 -1.78 -12.57 6.30
N THR A 471 -1.71 -11.66 5.31
CA THR A 471 -0.58 -10.77 5.06
C THR A 471 -0.28 -9.79 6.21
N PRO A 472 -1.25 -9.03 6.75
CA PRO A 472 -0.97 -8.09 7.83
C PRO A 472 -0.55 -8.79 9.13
N TRP A 473 -1.06 -10.01 9.39
CA TRP A 473 -0.63 -10.82 10.53
C TRP A 473 0.84 -11.25 10.41
N LEU A 474 1.27 -11.68 9.21
CA LEU A 474 2.68 -11.99 8.94
C LEU A 474 3.58 -10.77 9.15
N TYR A 475 3.23 -9.63 8.54
CA TYR A 475 4.04 -8.41 8.66
C TYR A 475 4.08 -7.87 10.10
N ASP A 476 3.00 -8.03 10.87
CA ASP A 476 2.99 -7.63 12.27
C ASP A 476 3.74 -8.62 13.17
N ALA A 477 3.71 -9.94 12.89
CA ALA A 477 4.54 -10.92 13.59
C ALA A 477 6.03 -10.62 13.42
N ILE A 478 6.44 -10.33 12.18
CA ILE A 478 7.75 -9.82 11.81
C ILE A 478 8.08 -8.59 12.68
N ARG A 479 7.25 -7.53 12.62
CA ARG A 479 7.47 -6.32 13.42
C ARG A 479 7.60 -6.62 14.93
N LEU A 480 6.72 -7.42 15.52
CA LEU A 480 6.71 -7.80 16.94
C LEU A 480 7.98 -8.54 17.37
N GLN A 481 8.47 -9.46 16.53
CA GLN A 481 9.74 -10.15 16.78
C GLN A 481 10.91 -9.16 16.83
N SER A 482 10.94 -8.17 15.93
CA SER A 482 12.02 -7.16 15.90
C SER A 482 12.08 -6.26 17.15
N ILE A 483 10.95 -6.08 17.83
CA ILE A 483 10.83 -5.31 19.08
C ILE A 483 10.81 -6.20 20.32
N ASN A 484 11.27 -7.45 20.19
CA ASN A 484 11.38 -8.43 21.27
C ASN A 484 10.05 -8.74 21.99
N ARG A 485 8.97 -8.87 21.21
CA ARG A 485 7.65 -9.37 21.67
C ARG A 485 7.35 -10.75 21.03
N PRO A 486 8.14 -11.78 21.36
CA PRO A 486 8.08 -13.07 20.65
C PRO A 486 6.78 -13.85 20.86
N ILE A 487 6.11 -13.72 22.01
CA ILE A 487 4.85 -14.44 22.28
C ILE A 487 3.76 -13.95 21.32
N GLU A 488 3.53 -12.64 21.26
CA GLU A 488 2.56 -12.04 20.34
C GLU A 488 2.96 -12.25 18.88
N ALA A 489 4.27 -12.31 18.59
CA ALA A 489 4.75 -12.68 17.26
C ALA A 489 4.35 -14.12 16.88
N VAL A 490 4.45 -15.09 17.80
CA VAL A 490 3.96 -16.46 17.59
C VAL A 490 2.44 -16.46 17.36
N GLU A 491 1.68 -15.75 18.19
CA GLU A 491 0.21 -15.68 18.06
C GLU A 491 -0.21 -15.12 16.69
N ASN A 492 0.38 -14.00 16.28
CA ASN A 492 0.12 -13.41 14.96
C ASN A 492 0.55 -14.34 13.81
N LEU A 493 1.68 -15.04 13.95
CA LEU A 493 2.16 -15.93 12.90
C LEU A 493 1.30 -17.19 12.79
N GLN A 494 0.83 -17.74 13.92
CA GLN A 494 -0.14 -18.84 13.95
C GLN A 494 -1.47 -18.41 13.33
N GLN A 495 -1.95 -17.20 13.62
CA GLN A 495 -3.14 -16.64 12.97
C GLN A 495 -2.93 -16.51 11.45
N SER A 496 -1.78 -15.97 11.04
CA SER A 496 -1.41 -15.88 9.61
C SER A 496 -1.38 -17.25 8.92
N LEU A 497 -0.91 -18.29 9.62
CA LEU A 497 -0.92 -19.67 9.11
C LEU A 497 -2.33 -20.24 9.00
N GLN A 498 -3.20 -20.02 9.99
CA GLN A 498 -4.59 -20.46 9.96
C GLN A 498 -5.38 -19.83 8.82
N LEU A 499 -5.15 -18.53 8.57
CA LEU A 499 -5.77 -17.78 7.48
C LEU A 499 -5.16 -18.07 6.11
N ASN A 500 -4.18 -18.97 6.00
CA ASN A 500 -3.49 -19.18 4.73
C ASN A 500 -4.39 -19.78 3.63
N ASP A 501 -5.35 -20.61 4.05
CA ASP A 501 -6.31 -21.19 3.12
C ASP A 501 -7.37 -20.18 2.63
N ASP A 502 -7.44 -19.00 3.24
CA ASP A 502 -8.23 -17.85 2.80
C ASP A 502 -7.46 -17.07 1.72
N ARG A 503 -7.70 -17.46 0.46
CA ARG A 503 -6.86 -17.08 -0.67
C ARG A 503 -7.10 -15.66 -1.15
N ALA A 504 -6.30 -14.68 -0.71
CA ALA A 504 -6.34 -13.35 -1.31
C ALA A 504 -6.12 -13.37 -2.85
N VAL A 505 -6.84 -12.47 -3.53
CA VAL A 505 -7.02 -12.24 -4.98
C VAL A 505 -5.75 -12.35 -5.87
N TYR A 506 -4.54 -12.23 -5.30
CA TYR A 506 -3.26 -12.17 -6.03
C TYR A 506 -2.27 -13.30 -5.71
N ARG A 507 -2.61 -14.31 -4.90
CA ARG A 507 -1.63 -15.31 -4.46
C ARG A 507 -2.02 -16.75 -4.78
N SER A 508 -1.06 -17.47 -5.36
CA SER A 508 -1.26 -18.82 -5.90
C SER A 508 -1.12 -19.89 -4.85
N ARG A 509 -1.65 -21.09 -5.09
CA ARG A 509 -1.32 -22.22 -4.21
C ARG A 509 0.19 -22.41 -4.05
N LEU A 510 0.97 -22.23 -5.11
CA LEU A 510 2.45 -22.29 -5.04
C LEU A 510 3.06 -21.13 -4.21
N LEU A 511 2.58 -19.90 -4.38
CA LEU A 511 3.02 -18.72 -3.61
C LEU A 511 2.51 -18.78 -2.16
N LEU A 512 1.38 -19.43 -1.91
CA LEU A 512 0.82 -19.70 -0.60
C LEU A 512 1.60 -20.81 0.08
N ASP A 513 2.00 -21.88 -0.62
CA ASP A 513 2.88 -22.93 -0.11
C ASP A 513 4.28 -22.34 0.21
N GLU A 514 4.82 -21.47 -0.66
CA GLU A 514 6.04 -20.68 -0.40
C GLU A 514 5.87 -19.74 0.81
N ASP A 515 4.73 -19.04 0.91
CA ASP A 515 4.43 -18.15 2.04
C ASP A 515 4.23 -18.94 3.34
N ILE A 516 3.57 -20.11 3.33
CA ILE A 516 3.45 -21.00 4.50
C ILE A 516 4.84 -21.49 4.86
N ALA A 517 5.62 -22.00 3.92
CA ALA A 517 6.96 -22.47 4.20
C ALA A 517 7.83 -21.35 4.80
N THR A 518 7.70 -20.12 4.30
CA THR A 518 8.36 -18.93 4.85
C THR A 518 7.87 -18.62 6.27
N ARG A 519 6.57 -18.70 6.53
CA ARG A 519 5.98 -18.50 7.87
C ARG A 519 6.42 -19.59 8.85
N GLU A 520 6.44 -20.85 8.45
CA GLU A 520 6.90 -21.99 9.28
C GLU A 520 8.40 -21.87 9.59
N ALA A 521 9.22 -21.47 8.61
CA ALA A 521 10.63 -21.15 8.84
C ALA A 521 10.80 -19.97 9.81
N THR A 522 9.94 -18.94 9.70
CA THR A 522 9.93 -17.80 10.63
C THR A 522 9.53 -18.25 12.05
N LEU A 523 8.53 -19.13 12.17
CA LEU A 523 8.05 -19.67 13.43
C LEU A 523 9.13 -20.51 14.12
N ALA A 524 9.85 -21.33 13.35
CA ALA A 524 11.04 -22.04 13.83
C ALA A 524 12.06 -21.09 14.46
N GLY A 525 12.38 -19.98 13.79
CA GLY A 525 13.26 -18.94 14.33
C GLY A 525 12.77 -18.33 15.64
N ILE A 526 11.46 -18.09 15.78
CA ILE A 526 10.88 -17.55 17.02
C ILE A 526 10.94 -18.59 18.16
N TYR A 527 10.61 -19.87 17.88
CA TYR A 527 10.70 -20.93 18.88
C TYR A 527 12.12 -21.18 19.36
N GLU A 528 13.12 -21.11 18.48
CA GLU A 528 14.54 -21.20 18.87
C GLU A 528 14.92 -20.06 19.82
N ASN A 529 14.49 -18.81 19.53
CA ASN A 529 14.73 -17.66 20.40
C ASN A 529 14.08 -17.80 21.78
N LEU A 530 12.94 -18.48 21.85
CA LEU A 530 12.22 -18.80 23.09
C LEU A 530 12.80 -20.02 23.83
N GLY A 531 13.78 -20.72 23.26
CA GLY A 531 14.41 -21.91 23.85
C GLY A 531 13.70 -23.23 23.55
N PHE A 532 12.70 -23.24 22.65
CA PHE A 532 11.96 -24.43 22.23
C PHE A 532 12.59 -25.11 21.01
N GLY A 533 13.89 -25.44 21.07
CA GLY A 533 14.66 -25.91 19.90
C GLY A 533 14.13 -27.20 19.25
N GLN A 534 13.48 -28.10 20.00
CA GLN A 534 12.84 -29.29 19.40
C GLN A 534 11.62 -28.90 18.55
N LEU A 535 10.77 -28.00 19.06
CA LEU A 535 9.61 -27.52 18.32
C LEU A 535 10.05 -26.71 17.10
N ALA A 536 11.10 -25.91 17.25
CA ALA A 536 11.68 -25.16 16.14
C ALA A 536 12.12 -26.07 14.97
N GLN A 537 12.72 -27.23 15.26
CA GLN A 537 13.07 -28.20 14.22
C GLN A 537 11.86 -28.85 13.56
N VAL A 538 10.79 -29.09 14.32
CA VAL A 538 9.52 -29.61 13.77
C VAL A 538 8.97 -28.62 12.76
N GLU A 539 8.87 -27.34 13.10
CA GLU A 539 8.35 -26.32 12.18
C GLU A 539 9.26 -26.10 10.96
N ALA A 540 10.59 -26.13 11.13
CA ALA A 540 11.50 -26.07 9.99
C ALA A 540 11.37 -27.28 9.06
N THR A 541 11.14 -28.47 9.61
CA THR A 541 10.90 -29.68 8.80
C THR A 541 9.54 -29.59 8.09
N LYS A 542 8.53 -29.04 8.76
CA LYS A 542 7.20 -28.78 8.18
C LYS A 542 7.31 -27.80 7.01
N SER A 543 8.08 -26.73 7.16
CA SER A 543 8.40 -25.79 6.07
C SER A 543 8.94 -26.53 4.83
N LEU A 544 9.95 -27.40 5.00
CA LEU A 544 10.51 -28.18 3.90
C LEU A 544 9.56 -29.24 3.31
N SER A 545 8.60 -29.73 4.11
CA SER A 545 7.57 -30.64 3.60
C SER A 545 6.56 -29.95 2.68
N LEU A 546 6.38 -28.64 2.85
CA LEU A 546 5.50 -27.79 2.04
C LEU A 546 6.25 -27.26 0.81
N ASP A 547 7.45 -26.73 1.02
CA ASP A 547 8.33 -26.24 -0.03
C ASP A 547 9.77 -26.74 0.22
N PRO A 548 10.19 -27.81 -0.48
CA PRO A 548 11.55 -28.31 -0.41
C PRO A 548 12.60 -27.33 -0.95
N THR A 549 12.18 -26.22 -1.56
CA THR A 549 13.07 -25.16 -2.04
C THR A 549 13.24 -24.03 -1.03
N ASN A 550 12.60 -24.12 0.15
CA ASN A 550 12.66 -23.08 1.16
C ASN A 550 14.07 -22.98 1.78
N TYR A 551 14.85 -22.06 1.25
CA TYR A 551 16.23 -21.87 1.66
C TYR A 551 16.39 -21.45 3.13
N SER A 552 15.40 -20.74 3.68
CA SER A 552 15.40 -20.30 5.08
C SER A 552 15.27 -21.47 6.04
N ALA A 553 14.39 -22.44 5.74
CA ALA A 553 14.27 -23.66 6.54
C ALA A 553 15.54 -24.53 6.46
N HIS A 554 16.14 -24.66 5.28
CA HIS A 554 17.45 -25.32 5.11
C HIS A 554 18.54 -24.61 5.94
N ARG A 555 18.60 -23.28 5.88
CA ARG A 555 19.55 -22.48 6.66
C ARG A 555 19.35 -22.71 8.16
N PHE A 556 18.10 -22.68 8.63
CA PHE A 556 17.75 -22.94 10.02
C PHE A 556 18.19 -24.33 10.48
N LEU A 557 17.88 -25.38 9.71
CA LEU A 557 18.26 -26.76 10.07
C LEU A 557 19.77 -26.92 10.15
N SER A 558 20.51 -26.34 9.19
CA SER A 558 21.98 -26.31 9.23
C SER A 558 22.51 -25.72 10.54
N ASP A 559 22.00 -24.55 10.95
CA ASP A 559 22.40 -23.92 12.21
C ASP A 559 21.99 -24.76 13.44
N SER A 560 20.82 -25.39 13.40
CA SER A 560 20.34 -26.27 14.48
C SER A 560 21.19 -27.54 14.64
N TYR A 561 21.80 -28.03 13.56
CA TYR A 561 22.66 -29.20 13.55
C TYR A 561 24.09 -28.91 14.01
N ALA A 562 24.52 -27.64 14.00
CA ALA A 562 25.89 -27.23 14.34
C ALA A 562 26.34 -27.69 15.74
N TYR A 563 25.41 -27.89 16.67
CA TYR A 563 25.68 -28.28 18.06
C TYR A 563 25.34 -29.74 18.36
N ARG A 564 24.95 -30.52 17.33
CA ARG A 564 24.60 -31.93 17.50
C ARG A 564 25.76 -32.82 17.07
N PRO A 565 26.30 -33.63 17.98
CA PRO A 565 27.33 -34.59 17.62
C PRO A 565 26.84 -35.52 16.49
N ARG A 566 27.67 -35.77 15.48
CA ARG A 566 27.38 -36.70 14.36
C ARG A 566 26.35 -36.19 13.34
N TYR A 567 26.07 -34.89 13.31
CA TYR A 567 25.19 -34.25 12.31
C TYR A 567 25.96 -33.40 11.29
N GLU A 568 27.29 -33.53 11.21
CA GLU A 568 28.15 -32.67 10.39
C GLU A 568 27.81 -32.78 8.90
N ILE A 569 27.49 -34.00 8.41
CA ILE A 569 27.07 -34.24 7.03
C ILE A 569 25.72 -33.55 6.74
N ALA A 570 24.76 -33.69 7.65
CA ALA A 570 23.44 -33.07 7.52
C ALA A 570 23.59 -31.54 7.51
N GLN A 571 24.38 -30.98 8.44
CA GLN A 571 24.67 -29.55 8.50
C GLN A 571 25.20 -29.00 7.17
N VAL A 572 26.21 -29.65 6.59
CA VAL A 572 26.83 -29.21 5.32
C VAL A 572 25.85 -29.35 4.15
N SER A 573 25.07 -30.43 4.14
CA SER A 573 24.03 -30.65 3.12
C SER A 573 22.96 -29.55 3.16
N GLU A 574 22.39 -29.29 4.33
CA GLU A 574 21.39 -28.25 4.55
C GLU A 574 21.95 -26.85 4.20
N LEU A 575 23.21 -26.57 4.55
CA LEU A 575 23.85 -25.30 4.20
C LEU A 575 23.99 -25.11 2.69
N LEU A 576 24.38 -26.18 1.97
CA LEU A 576 24.52 -26.13 0.52
C LEU A 576 23.17 -25.93 -0.16
N GLN A 577 22.11 -26.62 0.30
CA GLN A 577 20.75 -26.41 -0.20
C GLN A 577 20.33 -24.95 0.01
N ALA A 578 20.53 -24.41 1.22
CA ALA A 578 20.23 -23.02 1.51
C ALA A 578 20.98 -22.05 0.57
N GLN A 579 22.27 -22.28 0.29
CA GLN A 579 23.06 -21.45 -0.61
C GLN A 579 22.60 -21.52 -2.08
N LEU A 580 22.21 -22.71 -2.55
CA LEU A 580 21.76 -22.92 -3.93
C LEU A 580 20.37 -22.36 -4.20
N LEU A 581 19.50 -22.41 -3.18
CA LEU A 581 18.09 -22.04 -3.29
C LEU A 581 17.81 -20.60 -2.88
N GLN A 582 18.75 -19.93 -2.20
CA GLN A 582 18.57 -18.56 -1.76
C GLN A 582 18.37 -17.60 -2.94
N PRO A 583 17.33 -16.74 -2.90
CA PRO A 583 17.15 -15.69 -3.89
C PRO A 583 18.23 -14.61 -3.77
N ILE A 584 18.43 -13.84 -4.84
CA ILE A 584 19.32 -12.67 -4.82
C ILE A 584 18.86 -11.72 -3.70
N ASN A 585 19.70 -11.53 -2.69
CA ASN A 585 19.43 -10.68 -1.53
C ASN A 585 20.70 -10.01 -1.01
N ILE A 586 20.55 -9.03 -0.11
CA ILE A 586 21.66 -8.25 0.46
C ILE A 586 22.52 -9.04 1.46
N ASN A 587 22.03 -10.18 1.94
CA ASN A 587 22.67 -11.05 2.93
C ASN A 587 22.90 -12.45 2.34
N PRO A 588 23.71 -12.60 1.26
CA PRO A 588 23.92 -13.93 0.71
C PRO A 588 24.59 -14.82 1.76
N ILE A 589 24.15 -16.07 1.85
CA ILE A 589 24.71 -17.06 2.77
C ILE A 589 26.16 -17.27 2.37
N GLN A 590 27.08 -17.00 3.30
CA GLN A 590 28.50 -17.11 3.01
C GLN A 590 28.87 -18.57 2.74
N PRO A 591 29.72 -18.86 1.74
CA PRO A 591 30.35 -20.17 1.62
C PRO A 591 31.27 -20.42 2.83
N SER A 592 30.92 -21.36 3.70
CA SER A 592 31.81 -21.78 4.79
C SER A 592 32.77 -22.85 4.26
N GLN A 593 34.08 -22.60 4.28
CA GLN A 593 35.03 -23.51 3.67
C GLN A 593 35.35 -24.77 4.48
N VAL A 594 35.08 -24.83 5.80
CA VAL A 594 35.54 -25.98 6.60
C VAL A 594 34.63 -26.23 7.81
N ALA A 595 34.27 -27.51 8.03
CA ALA A 595 33.56 -28.04 9.21
C ALA A 595 34.36 -27.97 10.53
N THR A 596 35.47 -27.23 10.60
CA THR A 596 36.26 -27.05 11.82
C THR A 596 35.83 -25.77 12.53
N ASN A 597 34.79 -25.86 13.35
CA ASN A 597 34.48 -24.84 14.34
C ASN A 597 35.32 -25.09 15.59
N LEU A 598 36.25 -24.18 15.92
CA LEU A 598 36.67 -24.00 17.31
C LEU A 598 35.50 -23.29 18.03
N ASN A 599 34.61 -24.14 18.55
CA ASN A 599 33.24 -23.93 19.03
C ASN A 599 33.01 -22.89 20.16
N ILE A 600 33.61 -21.70 20.13
CA ILE A 600 33.51 -20.77 21.28
C ILE A 600 32.56 -19.58 21.00
N LEU A 601 32.39 -19.11 19.75
CA LEU A 601 31.71 -17.81 19.50
C LEU A 601 30.80 -17.74 18.25
N ALA A 602 30.34 -18.86 17.68
CA ALA A 602 29.59 -18.92 16.41
C ALA A 602 28.23 -18.16 16.35
N ARG A 603 27.70 -17.68 17.49
CA ARG A 603 26.46 -16.90 17.58
C ARG A 603 26.62 -15.40 17.34
N THR A 604 27.84 -14.88 17.15
CA THR A 604 28.04 -13.44 16.95
C THR A 604 28.38 -13.11 15.49
N GLY A 605 27.41 -12.57 14.77
CA GLY A 605 27.60 -12.10 13.39
C GLY A 605 26.36 -12.29 12.51
N LEU A 606 26.50 -12.00 11.21
CA LEU A 606 25.62 -12.47 10.12
C LEU A 606 25.56 -14.02 9.98
N SER A 607 25.96 -14.78 11.02
CA SER A 607 25.79 -16.24 11.09
C SER A 607 24.45 -16.64 11.69
N THR A 608 23.78 -15.77 12.43
CA THR A 608 22.36 -15.97 12.79
C THR A 608 21.51 -15.53 11.61
N MET A 609 20.52 -16.34 11.20
CA MET A 609 19.55 -15.97 10.17
C MET A 609 19.08 -14.53 10.36
N ALA A 610 19.34 -13.67 9.39
CA ALA A 610 18.91 -12.29 9.46
C ALA A 610 17.39 -12.24 9.27
N PHE A 611 16.75 -11.40 10.07
CA PHE A 611 15.32 -11.17 10.06
C PHE A 611 14.73 -10.78 8.68
N ASN A 612 15.55 -10.24 7.77
CA ASN A 612 15.14 -9.84 6.41
C ASN A 612 15.30 -10.95 5.36
N GLU A 613 15.89 -12.11 5.70
CA GLU A 613 16.05 -13.22 4.75
C GLU A 613 14.68 -13.75 4.28
N TYR A 614 13.61 -13.56 5.03
CA TYR A 614 12.34 -14.20 4.75
C TYR A 614 11.53 -13.56 3.60
N MET A 615 11.82 -12.32 3.15
CA MET A 615 10.97 -11.66 2.14
C MET A 615 11.76 -10.78 1.16
N SER A 616 11.92 -11.28 -0.07
CA SER A 616 12.70 -10.60 -1.11
C SER A 616 12.09 -9.29 -1.60
N LEU A 617 10.79 -9.05 -1.45
CA LEU A 617 10.07 -7.94 -2.10
C LEU A 617 10.53 -6.53 -1.71
N PHE A 618 11.17 -6.37 -0.54
CA PHE A 618 11.71 -5.10 -0.04
C PHE A 618 13.26 -5.04 -0.03
N GLU A 619 13.92 -6.04 -0.61
CA GLU A 619 15.39 -6.04 -0.79
C GLU A 619 15.81 -4.89 -1.72
N ARG A 620 16.86 -4.17 -1.33
CA ARG A 620 17.28 -2.91 -1.97
C ARG A 620 18.68 -3.06 -2.54
N ASP A 621 18.91 -2.42 -3.68
CA ASP A 621 20.25 -2.27 -4.25
C ASP A 621 21.08 -1.36 -3.35
N ARG A 622 21.99 -1.97 -2.59
CA ARG A 622 22.94 -1.27 -1.73
C ARG A 622 24.09 -2.19 -1.31
N THR A 623 25.20 -1.55 -0.94
CA THR A 623 26.28 -2.18 -0.18
C THR A 623 26.04 -1.94 1.32
N GLN A 624 26.42 -2.91 2.14
CA GLN A 624 26.45 -2.80 3.59
C GLN A 624 27.75 -3.36 4.16
N LEU A 625 28.15 -2.79 5.31
CA LEU A 625 29.28 -3.23 6.11
C LEU A 625 28.77 -3.66 7.47
N TYR A 626 29.05 -4.90 7.84
CA TYR A 626 28.75 -5.47 9.13
C TYR A 626 30.04 -5.73 9.88
N VAL A 627 30.11 -5.28 11.14
CA VAL A 627 31.24 -5.50 12.04
C VAL A 627 30.70 -6.02 13.36
N SER A 628 31.18 -7.18 13.79
CA SER A 628 30.90 -7.73 15.13
C SER A 628 32.19 -8.11 15.82
N GLY A 629 32.24 -7.94 17.14
CA GLY A 629 33.33 -8.40 17.97
C GLY A 629 32.82 -9.00 19.27
N THR A 630 33.53 -9.99 19.78
CA THR A 630 33.31 -10.60 21.09
C THR A 630 34.60 -10.63 21.87
N LEU A 631 34.47 -10.44 23.17
CA LEU A 631 35.57 -10.49 24.12
C LEU A 631 35.12 -11.43 25.25
N GLY A 632 35.94 -12.43 25.56
CA GLY A 632 35.72 -13.39 26.63
C GLY A 632 36.81 -13.34 27.69
N ASN A 633 36.62 -14.10 28.77
CA ASN A 633 37.65 -14.30 29.78
C ASN A 633 38.88 -15.03 29.18
N ASN A 634 40.03 -14.98 29.86
CA ASN A 634 41.30 -15.58 29.40
C ASN A 634 41.90 -14.99 28.11
N ARG A 635 41.69 -13.69 27.84
CA ARG A 635 42.14 -13.00 26.62
C ARG A 635 41.63 -13.66 25.33
N THR A 636 40.46 -14.29 25.41
CA THR A 636 39.77 -14.78 24.22
C THR A 636 39.03 -13.62 23.56
N GLY A 637 39.07 -13.57 22.23
CA GLY A 637 38.32 -12.58 21.47
C GLY A 637 38.16 -13.01 20.03
N ALA A 638 37.07 -12.61 19.41
CA ALA A 638 36.84 -12.81 17.99
C ALA A 638 36.26 -11.56 17.36
N ASP A 639 36.60 -11.31 16.11
CA ASP A 639 36.00 -10.27 15.30
C ASP A 639 35.63 -10.81 13.92
N LYS A 640 34.54 -10.26 13.38
CA LYS A 640 34.03 -10.58 12.05
C LYS A 640 33.64 -9.29 11.35
N VAL A 641 34.18 -9.12 10.15
CA VAL A 641 33.86 -8.02 9.24
C VAL A 641 33.28 -8.63 7.98
N VAL A 642 32.12 -8.16 7.55
CA VAL A 642 31.46 -8.62 6.32
C VAL A 642 31.05 -7.40 5.50
N VAL A 643 31.39 -7.41 4.23
CA VAL A 643 30.88 -6.48 3.23
C VAL A 643 29.99 -7.27 2.29
N SER A 644 28.71 -6.94 2.22
CA SER A 644 27.78 -7.60 1.30
C SER A 644 26.86 -6.59 0.63
N GLY A 645 26.19 -7.00 -0.44
CA GLY A 645 25.25 -6.14 -1.13
C GLY A 645 24.59 -6.78 -2.33
N VAL A 646 23.61 -6.06 -2.88
CA VAL A 646 22.99 -6.35 -4.18
C VAL A 646 23.19 -5.16 -5.10
N ASN A 647 23.35 -5.45 -6.38
CA ASN A 647 23.31 -4.49 -7.46
C ASN A 647 22.63 -5.13 -8.67
N GLY A 648 21.36 -4.78 -8.91
CA GLY A 648 20.53 -5.37 -9.94
C GLY A 648 20.44 -6.90 -9.79
N PRO A 649 20.80 -7.69 -10.82
CA PRO A 649 20.73 -9.15 -10.75
C PRO A 649 21.93 -9.80 -10.03
N PHE A 650 22.80 -9.04 -9.37
CA PHE A 650 24.01 -9.57 -8.73
C PHE A 650 23.99 -9.35 -7.21
N SER A 651 24.12 -10.44 -6.45
CA SER A 651 24.44 -10.38 -5.02
C SER A 651 25.92 -10.72 -4.80
N TYR A 652 26.58 -10.04 -3.86
CA TYR A 652 27.96 -10.29 -3.50
C TYR A 652 28.17 -10.22 -1.99
N SER A 653 29.18 -10.96 -1.52
CA SER A 653 29.69 -10.79 -0.18
C SER A 653 31.16 -11.17 -0.06
N SER A 654 31.85 -10.48 0.82
CA SER A 654 33.21 -10.73 1.25
C SER A 654 33.27 -10.65 2.76
N SER A 655 33.85 -11.65 3.41
CA SER A 655 33.97 -11.69 4.86
C SER A 655 35.39 -12.00 5.32
N ARG A 656 35.74 -11.47 6.48
CA ARG A 656 36.96 -11.76 7.23
C ARG A 656 36.58 -12.07 8.66
N SER A 657 37.00 -13.21 9.16
CA SER A 657 36.92 -13.59 10.57
C SER A 657 38.33 -13.74 11.15
N LEU A 658 38.49 -13.33 12.40
CA LEU A 658 39.71 -13.48 13.19
C LEU A 658 39.32 -14.01 14.56
N GLU A 659 40.00 -15.06 15.01
CA GLU A 659 39.84 -15.64 16.34
C GLU A 659 41.19 -15.61 17.08
N LYS A 660 41.20 -15.05 18.30
CA LYS A 660 42.34 -15.11 19.21
C LYS A 660 42.00 -16.04 20.37
N LEU A 661 42.66 -17.19 20.40
CA LEU A 661 42.57 -18.17 21.48
C LEU A 661 43.89 -18.23 22.22
N ASN A 662 43.84 -18.05 23.54
CA ASN A 662 44.96 -18.30 24.43
C ASN A 662 44.76 -19.70 25.03
N LEU A 663 45.34 -20.72 24.39
CA LEU A 663 45.40 -22.08 24.95
C LEU A 663 46.36 -22.06 26.13
N ILE A 664 45.84 -21.84 27.34
CA ILE A 664 46.57 -22.25 28.54
C ILE A 664 46.52 -23.77 28.54
N ASN A 665 47.65 -24.41 28.24
CA ASN A 665 47.89 -25.81 28.56
C ASN A 665 47.67 -25.99 30.06
N VAL A 666 46.48 -26.46 30.45
CA VAL A 666 46.31 -27.15 31.72
C VAL A 666 46.44 -28.63 31.38
N LEU A 667 47.63 -29.16 31.69
CA LEU A 667 47.89 -30.60 31.79
C LEU A 667 46.95 -31.25 32.80
#